data_AF-A0A0G0BW21-F1
#
_entry.id   AF-A0A0G0BW21-F1
#
_cell.length_a   1.000
_cell.length_b   1.000
_cell.length_c   1.000
_cell.angle_alpha   90.00
_cell.angle_beta   90.00
_cell.angle_gamma   90.00
#
_symmetry.space_group_name_H-M   'P 1'
#
loop_
_entity.id
_entity.type
_entity.pdbx_description
1 polymer ?
#
loop_
_entity_poly.entity_id
_entity_poly.type
_entity_poly.pdbx_seq_one_letter_code
_entity_poly.pdbx_strand_id
1 'polypeptide(L)'
;MIKSKSFSFILLLFNFCLPLFGVTVGSDVAVTFVSSLQNFSGTTNSVTGFALLDGGFSLADSSVACTYDSHFPITGSVFNLNAGTLTLNRDLKLKEPATMTLGNVIGNDHTLELASTITFLDCNLPSVAGALNFVDQDTETVNVRSIDWSYDNKYVAVGLDYSATFFYGLIKIFEFQNEELVEIASFSTPTKVNSVRWHPSSYILAACIDDTSEGSTFGNEVFTLNFNFAEESLTYVDGKTLPGVISIAWRPDGNYLAYAYGTAETNVGVSAILSGIFGDFDTVYIYSIPGQKETICWNNDGTRIFVANGQYVDISTFDGTNLVYTDNYRTFISTVYSLDYHPTSDYIAVGLDVGVVRLGIISFNPVTNSLTELLAKDVGASRVNGIHWNSDGNEIAVVQSTGILELKLYSFNAGIPSLTLLDDVLVSADVLGVRWSHDDNFIGIAVSNNVGSKIMIYQYGIASPSSYISDLCLKLNSNVELKKPLTCYGISCIDGQGYSLDLGVSGSLIISADSCLCLKNLNLINIAGTNIRGLDESSKLILSNAIVLVSNEATFSEGAIDIVQKNKITGDSKWTWLFNGSGKIYSNSELFLDANVTLSFAPLINSNQLLEMEDGTSVLSLNGGKFYVSNHGLQLTKGSLNINQTSDLISAGTWANNGIIFGNGIESDNLNINGKANLNIFGFLASQNVEI
;
A
#
# COMPACT_ATOMS: atom_id res chain seq x y z
N MET A 1 -45.06 63.65 2.31
CA MET A 1 -43.60 63.65 2.52
C MET A 1 -43.29 62.54 3.50
N ILE A 2 -42.84 61.40 2.98
CA ILE A 2 -42.88 60.08 3.60
C ILE A 2 -41.65 59.90 4.50
N LYS A 3 -41.85 59.56 5.78
CA LYS A 3 -40.79 59.10 6.70
C LYS A 3 -40.64 57.59 6.53
N SER A 4 -39.55 57.11 5.90
CA SER A 4 -39.19 55.69 5.93
C SER A 4 -38.33 55.41 7.16
N LYS A 5 -38.88 54.63 8.11
CA LYS A 5 -38.08 53.92 9.12
C LYS A 5 -37.66 52.59 8.50
N SER A 6 -36.38 52.40 8.22
CA SER A 6 -35.84 51.07 7.93
C SER A 6 -35.62 50.34 9.25
N PHE A 7 -36.40 49.27 9.47
CA PHE A 7 -36.11 48.24 10.46
C PHE A 7 -35.11 47.27 9.81
N SER A 8 -33.87 47.23 10.29
CA SER A 8 -32.96 46.13 9.99
C SER A 8 -33.32 44.94 10.86
N PHE A 9 -33.94 43.92 10.26
CA PHE A 9 -34.04 42.58 10.83
C PHE A 9 -32.66 41.93 10.75
N ILE A 10 -31.99 41.77 11.89
CA ILE A 10 -30.82 40.89 12.00
C ILE A 10 -31.36 39.46 12.04
N LEU A 11 -31.24 38.74 10.93
CA LEU A 11 -31.49 37.30 10.88
C LEU A 11 -30.27 36.60 11.50
N LEU A 12 -30.31 36.34 12.80
CA LEU A 12 -29.36 35.46 13.48
C LEU A 12 -29.63 34.02 13.00
N LEU A 13 -28.86 33.58 12.01
CA LEU A 13 -28.72 32.16 11.64
C LEU A 13 -27.99 31.45 12.79
N PHE A 14 -28.74 30.99 13.79
CA PHE A 14 -28.26 29.97 14.70
C PHE A 14 -28.12 28.67 13.91
N ASN A 15 -26.88 28.35 13.51
CA ASN A 15 -26.49 26.99 13.16
C ASN A 15 -26.61 26.14 14.43
N PHE A 16 -27.81 25.65 14.71
CA PHE A 16 -27.97 24.49 15.57
C PHE A 16 -27.34 23.32 14.82
N CYS A 17 -26.11 22.97 15.19
CA CYS A 17 -25.56 21.66 14.93
C CYS A 17 -26.41 20.67 15.75
N LEU A 18 -27.55 20.26 15.19
CA LEU A 18 -28.27 19.11 15.70
C LEU A 18 -27.36 17.91 15.49
N PRO A 19 -27.17 17.02 16.48
CA PRO A 19 -26.57 15.73 16.19
C PRO A 19 -27.43 15.08 15.10
N LEU A 20 -26.82 14.74 13.96
CA LEU A 20 -27.48 13.96 12.92
C LEU A 20 -27.79 12.59 13.54
N PHE A 21 -28.97 12.44 14.14
CA PHE A 21 -29.47 11.13 14.52
C PHE A 21 -29.65 10.32 13.24
N GLY A 22 -29.09 9.11 13.21
CA GLY A 22 -29.28 8.20 12.08
C GLY A 22 -30.76 7.92 11.83
N VAL A 23 -31.11 7.68 10.57
CA VAL A 23 -32.46 7.37 10.15
C VAL A 23 -32.79 5.93 10.52
N THR A 24 -33.88 5.73 11.25
CA THR A 24 -34.47 4.41 11.47
C THR A 24 -35.69 4.23 10.58
N VAL A 25 -35.68 3.21 9.72
CA VAL A 25 -36.80 2.83 8.85
C VAL A 25 -37.39 1.51 9.33
N GLY A 26 -38.68 1.50 9.65
CA GLY A 26 -39.39 0.30 10.07
C GLY A 26 -39.97 0.37 11.47
N SER A 27 -40.38 -0.79 11.97
CA SER A 27 -40.81 -1.02 13.35
C SER A 27 -40.55 -2.48 13.73
N ASP A 28 -40.38 -2.75 15.02
CA ASP A 28 -40.27 -4.12 15.57
C ASP A 28 -41.62 -4.68 16.07
N VAL A 29 -42.71 -3.94 15.86
CA VAL A 29 -44.06 -4.36 16.31
C VAL A 29 -45.12 -4.36 15.20
N ALA A 30 -44.87 -3.68 14.08
CA ALA A 30 -45.81 -3.61 12.97
C ALA A 30 -45.10 -3.43 11.64
N VAL A 31 -45.70 -3.95 10.56
CA VAL A 31 -45.14 -3.80 9.20
C VAL A 31 -45.20 -2.34 8.75
N THR A 32 -44.04 -1.80 8.40
CA THR A 32 -43.90 -0.51 7.75
C THR A 32 -43.59 -0.74 6.28
N PHE A 33 -44.54 -0.39 5.41
CA PHE A 33 -44.38 -0.48 3.96
C PHE A 33 -43.77 0.82 3.42
N VAL A 34 -42.68 0.69 2.66
CA VAL A 34 -41.92 1.83 2.14
C VAL A 34 -41.73 1.67 0.63
N SER A 35 -42.54 2.39 -0.14
CA SER A 35 -42.54 2.33 -1.61
C SER A 35 -41.60 3.33 -2.28
N SER A 36 -41.06 4.31 -1.55
CA SER A 36 -40.04 5.23 -2.06
C SER A 36 -38.64 4.71 -1.78
N LEU A 37 -37.69 4.94 -2.70
CA LEU A 37 -36.27 4.64 -2.49
C LEU A 37 -35.80 5.24 -1.16
N GLN A 38 -35.25 4.40 -0.29
CA GLN A 38 -34.62 4.86 0.94
C GLN A 38 -33.17 5.21 0.65
N ASN A 39 -32.83 6.50 0.74
CA ASN A 39 -31.47 6.99 0.60
C ASN A 39 -30.97 7.46 1.98
N PHE A 40 -30.06 6.68 2.56
CA PHE A 40 -29.52 6.92 3.89
C PHE A 40 -28.33 7.88 3.85
N SER A 41 -28.23 8.74 4.87
CA SER A 41 -27.09 9.65 5.08
C SER A 41 -26.63 9.57 6.54
N GLY A 42 -25.35 9.77 6.81
CA GLY A 42 -24.78 9.67 8.16
C GLY A 42 -24.45 8.24 8.60
N THR A 43 -23.93 8.09 9.81
CA THR A 43 -23.21 6.87 10.25
C THR A 43 -24.01 5.92 11.15
N THR A 44 -25.26 6.25 11.51
CA THR A 44 -26.02 5.51 12.53
C THR A 44 -27.41 5.05 12.07
N ASN A 45 -27.56 4.77 10.77
CA ASN A 45 -28.86 4.39 10.20
C ASN A 45 -29.25 2.94 10.54
N SER A 46 -30.55 2.64 10.49
CA SER A 46 -31.07 1.29 10.77
C SER A 46 -32.35 0.97 9.99
N VAL A 47 -32.48 -0.29 9.58
CA VAL A 47 -33.67 -0.91 9.03
C VAL A 47 -34.13 -2.00 10.01
N THR A 48 -35.30 -1.83 10.62
CA THR A 48 -35.79 -2.69 11.71
C THR A 48 -36.67 -3.86 11.23
N GLY A 49 -37.05 -4.75 12.15
CA GLY A 49 -37.57 -6.09 11.88
C GLY A 49 -38.71 -6.19 10.86
N PHE A 50 -39.63 -5.24 10.85
CA PHE A 50 -40.80 -5.26 9.97
C PHE A 50 -40.80 -4.14 8.91
N ALA A 51 -39.64 -3.69 8.45
CA ALA A 51 -39.52 -2.76 7.33
C ALA A 51 -39.59 -3.48 5.97
N LEU A 52 -40.62 -3.23 5.16
CA LEU A 52 -40.70 -3.72 3.78
C LEU A 52 -40.26 -2.61 2.81
N LEU A 53 -39.03 -2.73 2.28
CA LEU A 53 -38.42 -1.76 1.39
C LEU A 53 -38.71 -2.10 -0.09
N ASP A 54 -39.87 -1.65 -0.55
CA ASP A 54 -40.32 -1.87 -1.94
C ASP A 54 -39.79 -0.81 -2.91
N GLY A 55 -39.42 0.36 -2.42
CA GLY A 55 -38.80 1.42 -3.22
C GLY A 55 -37.30 1.26 -3.46
N GLY A 56 -36.64 0.33 -2.75
CA GLY A 56 -35.20 0.07 -2.85
C GLY A 56 -34.40 0.65 -1.68
N PHE A 57 -33.07 0.51 -1.77
CA PHE A 57 -32.11 0.87 -0.73
C PHE A 57 -30.89 1.53 -1.35
N SER A 58 -30.46 2.66 -0.78
CA SER A 58 -29.24 3.35 -1.18
C SER A 58 -28.55 3.95 0.04
N LEU A 59 -27.23 3.87 0.09
CA LEU A 59 -26.40 4.70 0.96
C LEU A 59 -25.89 5.89 0.14
N ALA A 60 -25.76 7.07 0.73
CA ALA A 60 -25.40 8.27 -0.04
C ALA A 60 -23.94 8.27 -0.51
N ASP A 61 -23.01 7.81 0.33
CA ASP A 61 -21.56 7.83 0.10
C ASP A 61 -20.80 6.88 1.06
N SER A 62 -19.47 6.86 0.96
CA SER A 62 -18.57 6.00 1.74
C SER A 62 -18.58 6.25 3.25
N SER A 63 -19.03 7.43 3.69
CA SER A 63 -19.15 7.75 5.11
C SER A 63 -20.44 7.23 5.74
N VAL A 64 -21.39 6.75 4.92
CA VAL A 64 -22.70 6.31 5.40
C VAL A 64 -22.63 4.88 5.92
N ALA A 65 -23.26 4.63 7.06
CA ALA A 65 -23.43 3.28 7.59
C ALA A 65 -24.89 2.99 7.97
N CYS A 66 -25.32 1.75 7.78
CA CYS A 66 -26.67 1.27 8.07
C CYS A 66 -26.67 -0.17 8.58
N THR A 67 -27.46 -0.46 9.62
CA THR A 67 -27.74 -1.83 10.07
C THR A 67 -29.04 -2.36 9.46
N TYR A 68 -29.05 -3.61 9.00
CA TYR A 68 -30.22 -4.29 8.44
C TYR A 68 -30.68 -5.45 9.31
N ASP A 69 -31.92 -5.38 9.82
CA ASP A 69 -32.55 -6.40 10.67
C ASP A 69 -33.95 -6.82 10.16
N SER A 70 -34.34 -6.43 8.96
CA SER A 70 -35.70 -6.72 8.45
C SER A 70 -35.89 -8.19 8.04
N HIS A 71 -37.10 -8.71 8.31
CA HIS A 71 -37.55 -10.04 7.87
C HIS A 71 -37.92 -10.10 6.37
N PHE A 72 -38.02 -8.96 5.69
CA PHE A 72 -38.46 -8.89 4.31
C PHE A 72 -37.27 -8.81 3.34
N PRO A 73 -37.41 -9.31 2.10
CA PRO A 73 -36.47 -8.99 1.04
C PRO A 73 -36.58 -7.51 0.63
N ILE A 74 -35.51 -6.97 0.06
CA ILE A 74 -35.56 -5.68 -0.65
C ILE A 74 -36.04 -5.97 -2.07
N THR A 75 -37.16 -5.36 -2.47
CA THR A 75 -37.82 -5.60 -3.77
C THR A 75 -37.69 -4.44 -4.75
N GLY A 76 -37.21 -3.29 -4.31
CA GLY A 76 -37.06 -2.13 -5.19
C GLY A 76 -35.92 -2.26 -6.18
N SER A 77 -35.96 -1.43 -7.23
CA SER A 77 -35.07 -1.56 -8.38
C SER A 77 -33.62 -1.11 -8.15
N VAL A 78 -33.33 -0.57 -6.98
CA VAL A 78 -32.05 0.04 -6.63
C VAL A 78 -31.56 -0.56 -5.33
N PHE A 79 -30.36 -1.10 -5.35
CA PHE A 79 -29.60 -1.52 -4.17
C PHE A 79 -28.17 -1.00 -4.28
N ASN A 80 -27.92 0.23 -3.83
CA ASN A 80 -26.62 0.88 -3.99
C ASN A 80 -25.95 1.13 -2.66
N LEU A 81 -24.78 0.54 -2.44
CA LEU A 81 -24.01 0.80 -1.22
C LEU A 81 -23.06 1.99 -1.35
N ASN A 82 -22.66 2.40 -2.55
CA ASN A 82 -21.79 3.57 -2.75
C ASN A 82 -20.62 3.65 -1.74
N ALA A 83 -19.86 2.54 -1.55
CA ALA A 83 -18.84 2.33 -0.50
C ALA A 83 -19.27 2.47 0.96
N GLY A 84 -20.50 2.89 1.25
CA GLY A 84 -21.02 2.89 2.59
C GLY A 84 -21.07 1.47 3.17
N THR A 85 -21.22 1.40 4.49
CA THR A 85 -21.19 0.14 5.23
C THR A 85 -22.59 -0.34 5.56
N LEU A 86 -22.91 -1.53 5.09
CA LEU A 86 -24.10 -2.28 5.49
C LEU A 86 -23.72 -3.38 6.48
N THR A 87 -24.28 -3.33 7.69
CA THR A 87 -24.13 -4.39 8.69
C THR A 87 -25.39 -5.23 8.75
N LEU A 88 -25.28 -6.53 8.54
CA LEU A 88 -26.38 -7.47 8.62
C LEU A 88 -26.54 -7.99 10.05
N ASN A 89 -27.77 -7.95 10.56
CA ASN A 89 -28.20 -8.69 11.76
C ASN A 89 -29.11 -9.87 11.40
N ARG A 90 -29.40 -10.05 10.11
CA ARG A 90 -30.16 -11.15 9.51
C ARG A 90 -29.75 -11.36 8.06
N ASP A 91 -30.14 -12.51 7.52
CA ASP A 91 -30.02 -12.78 6.09
C ASP A 91 -30.82 -11.75 5.27
N LEU A 92 -30.16 -11.19 4.25
CA LEU A 92 -30.74 -10.26 3.32
C LEU A 92 -30.87 -10.93 1.94
N LYS A 93 -32.09 -10.88 1.38
CA LYS A 93 -32.37 -11.31 0.01
C LYS A 93 -32.77 -10.11 -0.85
N LEU A 94 -32.12 -9.96 -1.98
CA LEU A 94 -32.49 -8.99 -3.01
C LEU A 94 -33.47 -9.64 -3.99
N LYS A 95 -34.52 -8.90 -4.37
CA LYS A 95 -35.49 -9.31 -5.38
C LYS A 95 -35.52 -8.32 -6.54
N GLU A 96 -35.92 -8.83 -7.70
CA GLU A 96 -36.02 -8.12 -8.97
C GLU A 96 -36.81 -6.79 -8.88
N PRO A 97 -36.36 -5.70 -9.55
CA PRO A 97 -35.22 -5.59 -10.46
C PRO A 97 -34.04 -4.77 -9.89
N ALA A 98 -33.12 -5.37 -9.13
CA ALA A 98 -32.04 -4.62 -8.48
C ALA A 98 -30.86 -4.32 -9.42
N THR A 99 -30.57 -3.05 -9.68
CA THR A 99 -29.20 -2.61 -10.01
C THR A 99 -28.37 -2.57 -8.72
N MET A 100 -27.09 -2.95 -8.78
CA MET A 100 -26.21 -3.01 -7.62
C MET A 100 -24.89 -2.29 -7.86
N THR A 101 -24.52 -1.42 -6.92
CA THR A 101 -23.13 -1.05 -6.65
C THR A 101 -22.72 -1.62 -5.31
N LEU A 102 -21.60 -2.33 -5.26
CA LEU A 102 -21.06 -2.87 -4.03
C LEU A 102 -20.45 -1.76 -3.16
N GLY A 103 -20.36 -2.05 -1.87
CA GLY A 103 -19.72 -1.24 -0.85
C GLY A 103 -19.24 -2.18 0.24
N ASN A 104 -19.23 -1.74 1.48
CA ASN A 104 -18.78 -2.59 2.58
C ASN A 104 -19.95 -3.38 3.15
N VAL A 105 -19.82 -4.71 3.25
CA VAL A 105 -20.86 -5.56 3.85
C VAL A 105 -20.28 -6.37 5.00
N ILE A 106 -20.72 -6.06 6.21
CA ILE A 106 -20.42 -6.84 7.42
C ILE A 106 -21.58 -7.82 7.62
N GLY A 107 -21.33 -9.08 7.33
CA GLY A 107 -22.33 -10.14 7.36
C GLY A 107 -22.71 -10.60 8.77
N ASN A 108 -21.80 -10.56 9.75
CA ASN A 108 -22.02 -11.15 11.09
C ASN A 108 -22.58 -12.59 10.99
N ASP A 109 -21.95 -13.43 10.16
CA ASP A 109 -22.36 -14.79 9.83
C ASP A 109 -23.69 -14.93 9.06
N HIS A 110 -24.23 -13.82 8.52
CA HIS A 110 -25.43 -13.83 7.68
C HIS A 110 -25.15 -13.96 6.19
N THR A 111 -26.22 -14.21 5.44
CA THR A 111 -26.22 -14.33 3.98
C THR A 111 -26.70 -13.06 3.30
N LEU A 112 -26.03 -12.67 2.20
CA LEU A 112 -26.57 -11.76 1.19
C LEU A 112 -26.87 -12.57 -0.08
N GLU A 113 -28.14 -12.74 -0.43
CA GLU A 113 -28.57 -13.41 -1.66
C GLU A 113 -28.88 -12.38 -2.75
N LEU A 114 -28.12 -12.44 -3.86
CA LEU A 114 -28.27 -11.55 -4.99
C LEU A 114 -29.55 -11.84 -5.80
N ALA A 115 -30.10 -10.80 -6.43
CA ALA A 115 -31.16 -10.96 -7.43
C ALA A 115 -30.61 -11.54 -8.73
N SER A 116 -31.45 -12.21 -9.53
CA SER A 116 -31.03 -12.81 -10.80
C SER A 116 -30.66 -11.79 -11.89
N THR A 117 -31.07 -10.52 -11.75
CA THR A 117 -30.66 -9.42 -12.63
C THR A 117 -29.26 -8.88 -12.35
N ILE A 118 -28.67 -9.19 -11.20
CA ILE A 118 -27.31 -8.76 -10.86
C ILE A 118 -26.35 -9.67 -11.62
N THR A 119 -25.78 -9.14 -12.72
CA THR A 119 -24.85 -9.84 -13.62
C THR A 119 -23.42 -9.35 -13.51
N PHE A 120 -23.19 -8.33 -12.69
CA PHE A 120 -21.88 -7.84 -12.35
C PHE A 120 -21.90 -7.23 -10.94
N LEU A 121 -20.75 -7.26 -10.27
CA LEU A 121 -20.49 -6.51 -9.06
C LEU A 121 -19.54 -5.39 -9.44
N ASP A 122 -20.05 -4.17 -9.39
CA ASP A 122 -19.27 -2.98 -9.60
C ASP A 122 -19.14 -2.20 -8.30
N CYS A 123 -17.92 -1.85 -7.94
CA CYS A 123 -17.60 -0.99 -6.82
C CYS A 123 -17.52 0.46 -7.33
N ASN A 124 -18.50 0.86 -8.17
CA ASN A 124 -18.51 2.15 -8.84
C ASN A 124 -18.62 3.26 -7.81
N LEU A 125 -17.48 3.88 -7.55
CA LEU A 125 -17.39 5.08 -6.77
C LEU A 125 -16.88 6.22 -7.64
N PRO A 126 -17.38 7.44 -7.41
CA PRO A 126 -16.69 8.61 -7.89
C PRO A 126 -15.28 8.53 -7.32
N SER A 127 -14.32 8.54 -8.23
CA SER A 127 -12.94 8.72 -7.90
C SER A 127 -12.76 9.90 -6.95
N VAL A 128 -12.37 9.66 -5.70
CA VAL A 128 -11.97 10.76 -4.81
C VAL A 128 -10.50 11.04 -5.13
N ALA A 129 -10.25 12.16 -5.80
CA ALA A 129 -8.90 12.66 -5.99
C ALA A 129 -8.29 12.96 -4.61
N GLY A 130 -7.03 12.57 -4.42
CA GLY A 130 -6.33 12.82 -3.17
C GLY A 130 -6.09 11.59 -2.30
N ALA A 131 -6.16 10.37 -2.83
CA ALA A 131 -5.91 9.17 -2.03
C ALA A 131 -4.50 8.63 -2.18
N LEU A 132 -4.07 7.91 -1.13
CA LEU A 132 -2.80 7.21 -1.02
C LEU A 132 -3.04 5.71 -1.07
N ASN A 133 -2.83 5.11 -2.25
CA ASN A 133 -2.93 3.66 -2.40
C ASN A 133 -1.54 3.05 -2.18
N PHE A 134 -1.41 2.12 -1.22
CA PHE A 134 -0.15 1.39 -1.06
C PHE A 134 0.19 0.63 -2.34
N VAL A 135 1.40 0.78 -2.83
CA VAL A 135 1.89 0.16 -4.07
C VAL A 135 2.84 -0.98 -3.73
N ASP A 136 3.96 -0.66 -3.10
CA ASP A 136 5.01 -1.62 -2.82
C ASP A 136 5.88 -1.18 -1.65
N GLN A 137 6.64 -2.12 -1.09
CA GLN A 137 7.64 -1.87 -0.06
C GLN A 137 8.87 -2.75 -0.21
N ASP A 138 10.01 -2.24 0.24
CA ASP A 138 11.19 -3.05 0.51
C ASP A 138 11.56 -2.98 2.01
N THR A 139 12.05 -4.08 2.57
CA THR A 139 12.36 -4.19 4.00
C THR A 139 13.86 -4.19 4.25
N GLU A 140 14.29 -3.26 5.10
CA GLU A 140 15.67 -3.01 5.46
C GLU A 140 16.00 -3.43 6.89
N THR A 141 17.27 -3.77 7.09
CA THR A 141 17.79 -4.24 8.39
C THR A 141 18.18 -3.11 9.35
N VAL A 142 18.19 -1.86 8.87
CA VAL A 142 18.52 -0.64 9.61
C VAL A 142 17.63 0.52 9.16
N ASN A 143 17.55 1.58 9.96
CA ASN A 143 16.65 2.71 9.69
C ASN A 143 16.89 3.34 8.32
N VAL A 144 15.82 3.54 7.55
CA VAL A 144 15.85 4.34 6.33
C VAL A 144 15.68 5.81 6.73
N ARG A 145 16.70 6.63 6.48
CA ARG A 145 16.79 8.01 7.00
C ARG A 145 16.45 9.09 5.99
N SER A 146 16.56 8.78 4.70
CA SER A 146 16.29 9.70 3.61
C SER A 146 15.92 8.92 2.34
N ILE A 147 15.11 9.55 1.51
CA ILE A 147 14.62 9.03 0.24
C ILE A 147 14.63 10.16 -0.79
N ASP A 148 14.85 9.85 -2.07
CA ASP A 148 14.65 10.77 -3.18
C ASP A 148 14.43 10.06 -4.52
N TRP A 149 13.70 10.71 -5.44
CA TRP A 149 13.39 10.19 -6.77
C TRP A 149 14.35 10.73 -7.83
N SER A 150 14.79 9.87 -8.74
CA SER A 150 15.51 10.32 -9.94
C SER A 150 14.62 11.21 -10.79
N TYR A 151 15.23 12.14 -11.53
CA TYR A 151 14.52 13.14 -12.35
C TYR A 151 13.55 12.55 -13.39
N ASP A 152 13.66 11.26 -13.70
CA ASP A 152 12.82 10.51 -14.65
C ASP A 152 11.85 9.53 -13.97
N ASN A 153 11.75 9.56 -12.64
CA ASN A 153 10.90 8.71 -11.79
C ASN A 153 11.14 7.20 -11.87
N LYS A 154 12.24 6.77 -12.49
CA LYS A 154 12.55 5.34 -12.62
C LYS A 154 13.33 4.76 -11.45
N TYR A 155 13.97 5.61 -10.67
CA TYR A 155 14.86 5.16 -9.60
C TYR A 155 14.58 5.89 -8.30
N VAL A 156 14.61 5.14 -7.20
CA VAL A 156 14.49 5.65 -5.84
C VAL A 156 15.82 5.46 -5.14
N ALA A 157 16.43 6.54 -4.68
CA ALA A 157 17.62 6.48 -3.84
C ALA A 157 17.24 6.57 -2.37
N VAL A 158 17.88 5.78 -1.53
CA VAL A 158 17.71 5.84 -0.08
C VAL A 158 19.04 5.87 0.66
N GLY A 159 19.06 6.60 1.77
CA GLY A 159 20.17 6.63 2.72
C GLY A 159 19.80 5.92 4.01
N LEU A 160 20.62 4.98 4.44
CA LEU A 160 20.38 4.11 5.59
C LEU A 160 21.28 4.47 6.79
N ASP A 161 20.84 4.05 7.98
CA ASP A 161 21.60 4.17 9.23
C ASP A 161 22.86 3.29 9.25
N TYR A 162 23.70 3.52 10.26
CA TYR A 162 24.87 2.68 10.50
C TYR A 162 24.46 1.31 11.04
N SER A 163 24.87 0.24 10.35
CA SER A 163 24.69 -1.11 10.84
C SER A 163 25.75 -1.46 11.88
N ALA A 164 25.33 -1.67 13.13
CA ALA A 164 26.22 -2.19 14.17
C ALA A 164 26.71 -3.61 13.88
N THR A 165 26.01 -4.37 13.03
CA THR A 165 26.39 -5.72 12.63
C THR A 165 27.47 -5.72 11.57
N PHE A 166 27.36 -4.82 10.59
CA PHE A 166 28.25 -4.80 9.43
C PHE A 166 29.31 -3.69 9.46
N PHE A 167 29.21 -2.77 10.43
CA PHE A 167 30.13 -1.65 10.66
C PHE A 167 30.22 -0.64 9.50
N TYR A 168 29.10 -0.40 8.81
CA TYR A 168 28.97 0.63 7.78
C TYR A 168 27.53 1.14 7.68
N GLY A 169 27.34 2.33 7.09
CA GLY A 169 26.06 2.77 6.55
C GLY A 169 25.92 2.38 5.07
N LEU A 170 24.74 2.58 4.50
CA LEU A 170 24.45 2.21 3.10
C LEU A 170 23.68 3.32 2.39
N ILE A 171 23.98 3.47 1.10
CA ILE A 171 23.12 4.10 0.11
C ILE A 171 22.66 2.98 -0.82
N LYS A 172 21.38 2.96 -1.16
CA LYS A 172 20.82 2.00 -2.12
C LYS A 172 20.01 2.71 -3.20
N ILE A 173 20.01 2.13 -4.40
CA ILE A 173 19.17 2.52 -5.53
C ILE A 173 18.23 1.37 -5.84
N PHE A 174 16.95 1.70 -5.89
CA PHE A 174 15.89 0.82 -6.34
C PHE A 174 15.43 1.26 -7.71
N GLU A 175 15.30 0.32 -8.64
CA GLU A 175 14.51 0.53 -9.84
C GLU A 175 13.03 0.41 -9.48
N PHE A 176 12.25 1.40 -9.92
CA PHE A 176 10.81 1.41 -9.77
C PHE A 176 10.16 1.30 -11.15
N GLN A 177 9.73 0.08 -11.49
CA GLN A 177 9.06 -0.21 -12.75
C GLN A 177 7.88 -1.13 -12.51
N ASN A 178 6.78 -0.91 -13.25
CA ASN A 178 5.55 -1.69 -13.11
C ASN A 178 5.02 -1.74 -11.67
N GLU A 179 5.14 -0.63 -10.94
CA GLU A 179 4.68 -0.53 -9.54
C GLU A 179 5.43 -1.47 -8.56
N GLU A 180 6.63 -1.94 -8.91
CA GLU A 180 7.49 -2.77 -8.07
C GLU A 180 8.84 -2.09 -7.81
N LEU A 181 9.38 -2.22 -6.59
CA LEU A 181 10.72 -1.82 -6.16
C LEU A 181 11.68 -3.01 -6.26
N VAL A 182 12.76 -2.82 -7.02
CA VAL A 182 13.85 -3.80 -7.12
C VAL A 182 15.18 -3.14 -6.77
N GLU A 183 15.87 -3.60 -5.74
CA GLU A 183 17.22 -3.12 -5.44
C GLU A 183 18.17 -3.47 -6.59
N ILE A 184 18.83 -2.46 -7.16
CA ILE A 184 19.76 -2.65 -8.29
C ILE A 184 21.14 -2.08 -8.03
N ALA A 185 21.36 -1.24 -7.02
CA ALA A 185 22.72 -0.77 -6.69
C ALA A 185 22.85 -0.41 -5.23
N SER A 186 24.06 -0.54 -4.68
CA SER A 186 24.37 -0.08 -3.34
C SER A 186 25.78 0.51 -3.22
N PHE A 187 25.99 1.34 -2.21
CA PHE A 187 27.27 1.96 -1.88
C PHE A 187 27.44 2.03 -0.36
N SER A 188 28.54 1.48 0.16
CA SER A 188 28.83 1.47 1.59
C SER A 188 29.48 2.77 2.07
N THR A 189 29.03 3.29 3.19
CA THR A 189 29.54 4.50 3.83
C THR A 189 30.14 4.18 5.20
N PRO A 190 31.11 4.97 5.71
CA PRO A 190 31.77 4.67 6.99
C PRO A 190 30.85 4.90 8.21
N THR A 191 29.76 5.65 8.04
CA THR A 191 28.78 5.97 9.07
C THR A 191 27.40 6.17 8.46
N LYS A 192 26.40 6.49 9.28
CA LYS A 192 25.00 6.68 8.86
C LYS A 192 24.87 7.77 7.79
N VAL A 193 23.97 7.53 6.85
CA VAL A 193 23.65 8.49 5.77
C VAL A 193 22.55 9.42 6.25
N ASN A 194 22.84 10.72 6.26
CA ASN A 194 21.90 11.72 6.77
C ASN A 194 20.89 12.18 5.72
N SER A 195 21.32 12.36 4.48
CA SER A 195 20.49 12.81 3.37
C SER A 195 21.06 12.32 2.03
N VAL A 196 20.18 11.99 1.09
CA VAL A 196 20.49 11.72 -0.32
C VAL A 196 19.60 12.60 -1.20
N ARG A 197 20.16 13.16 -2.27
CA ARG A 197 19.42 14.00 -3.24
C ARG A 197 19.89 13.76 -4.67
N TRP A 198 18.98 13.36 -5.54
CA TRP A 198 19.24 13.24 -6.97
C TRP A 198 19.45 14.60 -7.59
N HIS A 199 20.39 14.67 -8.53
CA HIS A 199 20.53 15.83 -9.39
C HIS A 199 19.25 16.02 -10.22
N PRO A 200 18.76 17.26 -10.41
CA PRO A 200 17.46 17.52 -11.03
C PRO A 200 17.34 17.15 -12.52
N SER A 201 18.40 16.63 -13.13
CA SER A 201 18.45 16.35 -14.59
C SER A 201 19.50 15.31 -15.01
N SER A 202 20.14 14.63 -14.05
CA SER A 202 21.18 13.64 -14.37
C SER A 202 21.23 12.54 -13.31
N TYR A 203 21.88 11.42 -13.61
CA TYR A 203 22.08 10.32 -12.65
C TYR A 203 23.27 10.56 -11.70
N ILE A 204 23.46 11.80 -11.27
CA ILE A 204 24.37 12.15 -10.19
C ILE A 204 23.55 12.19 -8.90
N LEU A 205 24.01 11.49 -7.88
CA LEU A 205 23.41 11.48 -6.55
C LEU A 205 24.34 12.21 -5.58
N ALA A 206 23.85 13.26 -4.93
CA ALA A 206 24.55 13.85 -3.79
C ALA A 206 24.14 13.12 -2.50
N ALA A 207 25.08 12.95 -1.59
CA ALA A 207 24.83 12.37 -0.29
C ALA A 207 25.62 13.08 0.81
N CYS A 208 25.09 13.07 2.02
CA CYS A 208 25.84 13.44 3.21
C CYS A 208 25.72 12.39 4.31
N ILE A 209 26.79 12.25 5.08
CA ILE A 209 26.94 11.29 6.17
C ILE A 209 27.21 12.02 7.48
N ASP A 210 27.06 11.31 8.59
CA ASP A 210 27.43 11.83 9.91
C ASP A 210 28.94 12.08 10.04
N ASP A 211 29.34 12.86 11.04
CA ASP A 211 30.75 13.23 11.27
C ASP A 211 31.65 11.99 11.38
N THR A 212 32.73 11.94 10.59
CA THR A 212 33.69 10.85 10.68
C THR A 212 34.78 11.22 11.68
N SER A 213 34.88 10.49 12.80
CA SER A 213 36.01 10.65 13.73
C SER A 213 37.33 10.63 12.95
N GLU A 214 38.24 11.57 13.24
CA GLU A 214 39.54 11.71 12.54
C GLU A 214 40.19 10.34 12.30
N GLY A 215 40.27 9.92 11.03
CA GLY A 215 40.84 8.62 10.64
C GLY A 215 40.00 7.74 9.71
N SER A 216 38.82 8.18 9.25
CA SER A 216 38.10 7.46 8.19
C SER A 216 38.83 7.59 6.84
N THR A 217 38.85 6.52 6.04
CA THR A 217 39.48 6.51 4.70
C THR A 217 38.80 7.42 3.68
N PHE A 218 37.61 7.95 3.99
CA PHE A 218 36.82 8.78 3.09
C PHE A 218 36.94 10.28 3.37
N GLY A 219 37.15 10.68 4.63
CA GLY A 219 37.39 12.06 5.04
C GLY A 219 36.38 13.11 4.54
N ASN A 220 35.28 12.74 3.89
CA ASN A 220 34.37 13.62 3.18
C ASN A 220 32.94 13.32 3.64
N GLU A 221 32.34 14.25 4.39
CA GLU A 221 30.98 14.12 4.93
C GLU A 221 29.91 14.54 3.94
N VAL A 222 30.27 15.25 2.86
CA VAL A 222 29.40 15.52 1.70
C VAL A 222 30.11 15.07 0.43
N PHE A 223 29.40 14.34 -0.44
CA PHE A 223 29.98 13.79 -1.66
C PHE A 223 28.93 13.53 -2.73
N THR A 224 29.40 13.23 -3.93
CA THR A 224 28.60 12.85 -5.09
C THR A 224 28.97 11.46 -5.58
N LEU A 225 27.96 10.74 -6.06
CA LEU A 225 28.08 9.46 -6.71
C LEU A 225 27.51 9.56 -8.12
N ASN A 226 28.07 8.82 -9.06
CA ASN A 226 27.50 8.59 -10.37
C ASN A 226 26.82 7.22 -10.38
N PHE A 227 25.53 7.19 -10.71
CA PHE A 227 24.78 5.97 -10.90
C PHE A 227 24.86 5.52 -12.36
N ASN A 228 25.37 4.31 -12.59
CA ASN A 228 25.41 3.69 -13.90
C ASN A 228 24.34 2.59 -13.97
N PHE A 229 23.20 2.90 -14.57
CA PHE A 229 22.09 1.94 -14.71
C PHE A 229 22.44 0.71 -15.54
N ALA A 230 23.40 0.80 -16.48
CA ALA A 230 23.80 -0.34 -17.30
C ALA A 230 24.69 -1.33 -16.54
N GLU A 231 25.38 -0.86 -15.50
CA GLU A 231 26.26 -1.66 -14.65
C GLU A 231 25.67 -1.89 -13.26
N GLU A 232 24.44 -1.41 -13.00
CA GLU A 232 23.75 -1.60 -11.73
C GLU A 232 24.63 -1.20 -10.54
N SER A 233 25.30 -0.04 -10.65
CA SER A 233 26.34 0.36 -9.69
C SER A 233 26.38 1.86 -9.40
N LEU A 234 26.85 2.17 -8.18
CA LEU A 234 27.18 3.50 -7.72
C LEU A 234 28.70 3.66 -7.65
N THR A 235 29.21 4.75 -8.21
CA THR A 235 30.64 5.08 -8.22
C THR A 235 30.89 6.43 -7.59
N TYR A 236 31.86 6.51 -6.68
CA TYR A 236 32.27 7.79 -6.07
C TYR A 236 32.86 8.73 -7.13
N VAL A 237 32.43 9.99 -7.12
CA VAL A 237 32.94 11.03 -8.03
C VAL A 237 33.86 11.98 -7.28
N ASP A 238 33.33 12.72 -6.30
CA ASP A 238 34.07 13.74 -5.55
C ASP A 238 33.38 14.09 -4.21
N GLY A 239 34.04 14.82 -3.32
CA GLY A 239 33.49 15.19 -2.02
C GLY A 239 34.31 16.19 -1.21
N LYS A 240 33.75 16.65 -0.09
CA LYS A 240 34.37 17.61 0.83
C LYS A 240 34.25 17.19 2.29
N THR A 241 35.31 17.48 3.05
CA THR A 241 35.37 17.35 4.50
C THR A 241 34.64 18.50 5.18
N LEU A 242 33.59 18.20 5.94
CA LEU A 242 32.80 19.17 6.69
C LEU A 242 32.33 18.57 8.01
N PRO A 243 32.43 19.29 9.13
CA PRO A 243 32.01 18.74 10.41
C PRO A 243 30.48 18.59 10.45
N GLY A 244 29.99 17.37 10.67
CA GLY A 244 28.58 17.07 10.98
C GLY A 244 27.57 17.59 9.95
N VAL A 245 27.61 17.10 8.70
CA VAL A 245 26.65 17.51 7.66
C VAL A 245 25.28 16.90 7.91
N ILE A 246 24.25 17.74 7.91
CA ILE A 246 22.90 17.41 8.38
C ILE A 246 21.96 17.13 7.20
N SER A 247 21.96 18.03 6.21
CA SER A 247 21.05 17.99 5.07
C SER A 247 21.68 18.71 3.87
N ILE A 248 21.27 18.31 2.68
CA ILE A 248 21.74 18.86 1.41
C ILE A 248 20.54 19.19 0.50
N ALA A 249 20.73 20.14 -0.41
CA ALA A 249 19.73 20.49 -1.42
C ALA A 249 20.39 21.01 -2.71
N TRP A 250 20.03 20.40 -3.83
CA TRP A 250 20.39 20.93 -5.15
C TRP A 250 19.68 22.24 -5.40
N ARG A 251 20.40 23.21 -5.98
CA ARG A 251 19.76 24.34 -6.63
C ARG A 251 18.88 23.81 -7.77
N PRO A 252 17.72 24.41 -8.08
CA PRO A 252 16.83 23.89 -9.13
C PRO A 252 17.47 23.70 -10.51
N ASP A 253 18.52 24.47 -10.83
CA ASP A 253 19.28 24.33 -12.08
C ASP A 253 20.32 23.19 -12.08
N GLY A 254 20.58 22.56 -10.93
CA GLY A 254 21.56 21.50 -10.73
C GLY A 254 23.01 21.97 -10.62
N ASN A 255 23.30 23.25 -10.83
CA ASN A 255 24.68 23.75 -10.92
C ASN A 255 25.35 23.92 -9.54
N TYR A 256 24.57 23.94 -8.46
CA TYR A 256 25.06 24.18 -7.11
C TYR A 256 24.40 23.24 -6.11
N LEU A 257 25.17 22.84 -5.10
CA LEU A 257 24.70 22.07 -3.97
C LEU A 257 24.83 22.92 -2.70
N ALA A 258 23.72 23.15 -2.02
CA ALA A 258 23.70 23.72 -0.67
C ALA A 258 23.76 22.62 0.38
N TYR A 259 24.43 22.89 1.49
CA TYR A 259 24.54 21.97 2.60
C TYR A 259 24.46 22.71 3.94
N ALA A 260 23.68 22.15 4.87
CA ALA A 260 23.61 22.56 6.26
C ALA A 260 24.53 21.65 7.10
N TYR A 261 25.46 22.22 7.85
CA TYR A 261 26.51 21.46 8.55
C TYR A 261 26.94 22.08 9.89
N GLY A 262 27.40 21.24 10.81
CA GLY A 262 28.07 21.65 12.04
C GLY A 262 27.63 20.86 13.27
N THR A 263 28.53 20.72 14.24
CA THR A 263 28.35 19.89 15.45
C THR A 263 27.81 20.67 16.65
N ALA A 264 28.03 21.98 16.69
CA ALA A 264 27.53 22.89 17.73
C ALA A 264 26.74 24.08 17.16
N GLU A 265 27.08 24.54 15.95
CA GLU A 265 26.46 25.65 15.23
C GLU A 265 26.13 25.22 13.80
N THR A 266 24.96 25.61 13.28
CA THR A 266 24.53 25.26 11.92
C THR A 266 25.03 26.29 10.91
N ASN A 267 25.98 25.88 10.06
CA ASN A 267 26.51 26.67 8.96
C ASN A 267 25.82 26.31 7.64
N VAL A 268 25.83 27.25 6.71
CA VAL A 268 25.35 27.04 5.35
C VAL A 268 26.49 27.26 4.39
N GLY A 269 26.75 26.25 3.56
CA GLY A 269 27.70 26.35 2.47
C GLY A 269 27.05 26.03 1.13
N VAL A 270 27.65 26.55 0.08
CA VAL A 270 27.28 26.28 -1.30
C VAL A 270 28.54 25.92 -2.08
N SER A 271 28.46 24.88 -2.89
CA SER A 271 29.51 24.51 -3.84
C SER A 271 28.93 24.42 -5.23
N ALA A 272 29.62 24.96 -6.22
CA ALA A 272 29.34 24.66 -7.62
C ALA A 272 29.63 23.18 -7.89
N ILE A 273 28.78 22.51 -8.66
CA ILE A 273 28.99 21.12 -9.05
C ILE A 273 28.93 21.01 -10.58
N LEU A 274 29.96 20.42 -11.18
CA LEU A 274 30.00 20.15 -12.61
C LEU A 274 30.26 18.67 -12.85
N SER A 275 29.27 17.96 -13.41
CA SER A 275 29.35 16.50 -13.63
C SER A 275 29.71 15.72 -12.36
N GLY A 276 29.19 16.17 -11.22
CA GLY A 276 29.44 15.57 -9.90
C GLY A 276 30.70 16.09 -9.21
N ILE A 277 31.60 16.79 -9.91
CA ILE A 277 32.85 17.29 -9.32
C ILE A 277 32.57 18.62 -8.59
N PHE A 278 33.07 18.75 -7.36
CA PHE A 278 32.94 19.97 -6.57
C PHE A 278 33.91 21.04 -7.06
N GLY A 279 33.38 22.23 -7.33
CA GLY A 279 34.17 23.44 -7.60
C GLY A 279 34.52 24.22 -6.33
N ASP A 280 34.95 25.46 -6.53
CA ASP A 280 35.19 26.43 -5.44
C ASP A 280 33.94 26.59 -4.57
N PHE A 281 34.14 26.81 -3.25
CA PHE A 281 33.06 26.95 -2.28
C PHE A 281 32.96 28.39 -1.78
N ASP A 282 31.73 28.75 -1.42
CA ASP A 282 31.47 29.91 -0.57
C ASP A 282 30.63 29.47 0.65
N THR A 283 30.88 30.10 1.80
CA THR A 283 30.29 29.71 3.09
C THR A 283 29.87 30.92 3.88
N VAL A 284 28.71 30.83 4.53
CA VAL A 284 28.23 31.84 5.46
C VAL A 284 27.82 31.19 6.77
N TYR A 285 28.19 31.86 7.85
CA TYR A 285 27.88 31.48 9.22
C TYR A 285 26.44 31.90 9.57
N ILE A 286 25.65 30.95 10.09
CA ILE A 286 24.31 31.18 10.67
C ILE A 286 24.34 30.61 12.11
N TYR A 287 23.67 31.26 13.08
CA TYR A 287 23.81 30.92 14.51
C TYR A 287 22.79 29.85 15.01
N SER A 288 23.23 28.63 15.38
CA SER A 288 22.68 27.59 16.34
C SER A 288 21.24 27.02 16.19
N ILE A 289 20.97 25.71 15.98
CA ILE A 289 21.24 24.47 16.79
C ILE A 289 21.40 23.18 15.92
N PRO A 290 21.98 22.08 16.43
CA PRO A 290 22.24 20.83 15.68
C PRO A 290 21.03 19.88 15.54
N GLY A 291 21.04 19.07 14.46
CA GLY A 291 20.47 17.71 14.47
C GLY A 291 19.07 17.48 13.87
N GLN A 292 18.72 18.14 12.76
CA GLN A 292 17.36 18.10 12.19
C GLN A 292 17.34 17.44 10.79
N LYS A 293 16.18 17.07 10.23
CA LYS A 293 16.08 16.39 8.93
C LYS A 293 15.50 17.33 7.88
N GLU A 294 15.97 17.27 6.63
CA GLU A 294 15.38 18.05 5.52
C GLU A 294 15.21 19.55 5.83
N THR A 295 16.27 20.15 6.38
CA THR A 295 16.21 21.49 6.95
C THR A 295 16.67 22.60 6.02
N ILE A 296 17.05 22.27 4.79
CA ILE A 296 17.56 23.22 3.82
C ILE A 296 16.83 23.07 2.50
N CYS A 297 16.38 24.18 1.93
CA CYS A 297 15.81 24.21 0.59
C CYS A 297 16.16 25.52 -0.13
N TRP A 298 16.00 25.49 -1.44
CA TRP A 298 16.12 26.66 -2.30
C TRP A 298 14.74 27.21 -2.63
N ASN A 299 14.65 28.52 -2.89
CA ASN A 299 13.50 29.01 -3.65
C ASN A 299 13.58 28.58 -5.12
N ASN A 300 12.47 28.74 -5.84
CA ASN A 300 12.34 28.29 -7.23
C ASN A 300 13.36 28.91 -8.20
N ASP A 301 13.75 30.19 -8.01
CA ASP A 301 14.77 30.84 -8.86
C ASP A 301 16.22 30.55 -8.41
N GLY A 302 16.39 29.84 -7.29
CA GLY A 302 17.67 29.49 -6.70
C GLY A 302 18.50 30.70 -6.24
N THR A 303 17.86 31.82 -5.89
CA THR A 303 18.54 33.01 -5.35
C THR A 303 18.45 33.11 -3.82
N ARG A 304 17.68 32.25 -3.17
CA ARG A 304 17.50 32.19 -1.71
C ARG A 304 17.64 30.76 -1.22
N ILE A 305 18.22 30.66 -0.03
CA ILE A 305 18.33 29.42 0.74
C ILE A 305 17.60 29.65 2.06
N PHE A 306 16.71 28.72 2.41
CA PHE A 306 16.04 28.70 3.70
C PHE A 306 16.59 27.58 4.53
N VAL A 307 16.85 27.85 5.81
CA VAL A 307 17.37 26.85 6.74
C VAL A 307 16.58 26.84 8.03
N ALA A 308 16.12 25.66 8.42
CA ALA A 308 15.61 25.40 9.76
C ALA A 308 16.79 25.36 10.72
N ASN A 309 16.68 26.21 11.74
CA ASN A 309 17.73 26.48 12.67
C ASN A 309 17.11 26.54 14.06
N GLY A 310 16.83 25.38 14.62
CA GLY A 310 16.13 25.33 15.90
C GLY A 310 14.70 25.81 15.81
N GLN A 311 14.38 26.85 16.56
CA GLN A 311 13.06 27.50 16.49
C GLN A 311 12.97 28.55 15.37
N TYR A 312 14.01 28.70 14.56
CA TYR A 312 14.11 29.72 13.53
C TYR A 312 14.04 29.11 12.13
N VAL A 313 13.50 29.89 11.20
CA VAL A 313 13.75 29.72 9.76
C VAL A 313 14.54 30.93 9.30
N ASP A 314 15.79 30.71 8.91
CA ASP A 314 16.75 31.72 8.47
C ASP A 314 16.78 31.83 6.94
N ILE A 315 17.16 33.01 6.45
CA ILE A 315 17.28 33.29 5.01
C ILE A 315 18.71 33.71 4.65
N SER A 316 19.27 33.06 3.63
CA SER A 316 20.48 33.51 2.94
C SER A 316 20.19 33.83 1.47
N THR A 317 20.90 34.80 0.90
CA THR A 317 20.86 35.13 -0.52
C THR A 317 22.08 34.56 -1.22
N PHE A 318 21.90 34.07 -2.44
CA PHE A 318 22.97 33.61 -3.31
C PHE A 318 22.85 34.23 -4.71
N ASP A 319 23.92 34.84 -5.20
CA ASP A 319 23.95 35.51 -6.51
C ASP A 319 24.65 34.68 -7.61
N GLY A 320 25.01 33.42 -7.32
CA GLY A 320 25.84 32.57 -8.19
C GLY A 320 27.33 32.62 -7.86
N THR A 321 27.76 33.59 -7.05
CA THR A 321 29.16 33.75 -6.62
C THR A 321 29.26 33.88 -5.11
N ASN A 322 28.44 34.74 -4.49
CA ASN A 322 28.48 35.06 -3.08
C ASN A 322 27.22 34.55 -2.37
N LEU A 323 27.42 33.88 -1.25
CA LEU A 323 26.41 33.59 -0.26
C LEU A 323 26.43 34.70 0.79
N VAL A 324 25.26 35.19 1.22
CA VAL A 324 25.14 36.25 2.23
C VAL A 324 23.96 35.97 3.16
N TYR A 325 24.19 36.04 4.48
CA TYR A 325 23.13 35.96 5.49
C TYR A 325 22.37 37.28 5.56
N THR A 326 21.05 37.22 5.58
CA THR A 326 20.20 38.42 5.47
C THR A 326 19.74 39.01 6.81
N ASP A 327 20.09 38.39 7.93
CA ASP A 327 19.64 38.75 9.29
C ASP A 327 18.11 38.92 9.39
N ASN A 328 17.38 38.15 8.57
CA ASN A 328 15.93 38.03 8.61
C ASN A 328 15.58 36.56 8.88
N TYR A 329 14.78 36.36 9.91
CA TYR A 329 14.34 35.04 10.33
C TYR A 329 12.91 35.08 10.85
N ARG A 330 12.27 33.91 10.89
CA ARG A 330 10.99 33.72 11.57
C ARG A 330 11.16 32.79 12.77
N THR A 331 10.63 33.20 13.92
CA THR A 331 10.61 32.37 15.13
C THR A 331 9.32 31.59 15.26
N PHE A 332 9.43 30.34 15.71
CA PHE A 332 8.35 29.42 16.02
C PHE A 332 8.29 29.10 17.50
N ILE A 333 7.16 28.56 17.95
CA ILE A 333 6.95 28.15 19.35
C ILE A 333 7.77 26.91 19.73
N SER A 334 8.32 26.22 18.74
CA SER A 334 8.99 24.94 18.87
C SER A 334 10.01 24.77 17.75
N THR A 335 10.86 23.77 17.91
CA THR A 335 11.89 23.39 16.96
C THR A 335 11.26 23.03 15.61
N VAL A 336 11.74 23.66 14.54
CA VAL A 336 11.45 23.33 13.15
C VAL A 336 12.30 22.13 12.76
N TYR A 337 11.66 21.05 12.32
CA TYR A 337 12.33 19.77 12.04
C TYR A 337 12.37 19.40 10.58
N SER A 338 11.58 20.06 9.74
CA SER A 338 11.51 19.87 8.30
C SER A 338 10.97 21.15 7.66
N LEU A 339 11.42 21.45 6.45
CA LEU A 339 10.85 22.51 5.65
C LEU A 339 10.92 22.17 4.16
N ASP A 340 10.02 22.78 3.40
CA ASP A 340 10.05 22.69 1.94
C ASP A 340 9.47 23.95 1.29
N TYR A 341 10.11 24.41 0.21
CA TYR A 341 9.70 25.62 -0.49
C TYR A 341 8.73 25.26 -1.62
N HIS A 342 7.65 26.01 -1.73
CA HIS A 342 6.60 25.76 -2.71
C HIS A 342 7.14 25.96 -4.14
N PRO A 343 6.90 25.02 -5.07
CA PRO A 343 7.60 24.97 -6.36
C PRO A 343 7.29 26.18 -7.26
N THR A 344 6.07 26.73 -7.18
CA THR A 344 5.61 27.78 -8.10
C THR A 344 5.30 29.14 -7.45
N SER A 345 5.41 29.27 -6.12
CA SER A 345 4.96 30.46 -5.37
C SER A 345 5.83 30.70 -4.14
N ASP A 346 5.77 31.90 -3.57
CA ASP A 346 6.58 32.30 -2.42
C ASP A 346 6.02 31.79 -1.07
N TYR A 347 5.83 30.48 -0.95
CA TYR A 347 5.40 29.82 0.28
C TYR A 347 6.43 28.80 0.79
N ILE A 348 6.46 28.59 2.10
CA ILE A 348 7.31 27.60 2.75
C ILE A 348 6.44 26.79 3.70
N ALA A 349 6.46 25.47 3.57
CA ALA A 349 5.88 24.58 4.56
C ALA A 349 6.92 24.26 5.62
N VAL A 350 6.50 24.21 6.89
CA VAL A 350 7.37 23.92 8.03
C VAL A 350 6.74 22.94 9.00
N GLY A 351 7.54 21.96 9.42
CA GLY A 351 7.16 20.93 10.38
C GLY A 351 7.78 21.18 11.74
N LEU A 352 7.01 21.02 12.82
CA LEU A 352 7.45 21.29 14.20
C LEU A 352 7.51 20.02 15.06
N ASP A 353 8.35 20.06 16.10
CA ASP A 353 8.53 18.97 17.07
C ASP A 353 7.33 18.79 18.01
N VAL A 354 7.05 19.85 18.76
CA VAL A 354 6.04 19.86 19.83
C VAL A 354 5.05 20.99 19.64
N GLY A 355 3.83 20.78 20.13
CA GLY A 355 2.76 21.78 20.09
C GLY A 355 1.42 21.14 19.76
N VAL A 356 0.37 21.95 19.69
CA VAL A 356 -0.94 21.50 19.17
C VAL A 356 -0.97 21.67 17.64
N VAL A 357 -0.21 22.64 17.13
CA VAL A 357 -0.13 22.95 15.71
C VAL A 357 1.30 22.69 15.27
N ARG A 358 1.48 21.72 14.37
CA ARG A 358 2.81 21.21 13.98
C ARG A 358 3.13 21.37 12.49
N LEU A 359 2.17 21.81 11.68
CA LEU A 359 2.40 22.22 10.30
C LEU A 359 2.12 23.72 10.17
N GLY A 360 3.09 24.49 9.69
CA GLY A 360 2.93 25.90 9.38
C GLY A 360 3.15 26.16 7.89
N ILE A 361 2.40 27.12 7.33
CA ILE A 361 2.68 27.69 6.01
C ILE A 361 3.13 29.14 6.22
N ILE A 362 4.30 29.47 5.69
CA ILE A 362 4.90 30.80 5.71
C ILE A 362 4.75 31.42 4.33
N SER A 363 4.41 32.70 4.25
CA SER A 363 4.62 33.48 3.03
C SER A 363 5.96 34.21 3.09
N PHE A 364 6.70 34.15 1.99
CA PHE A 364 7.95 34.83 1.78
C PHE A 364 7.73 36.06 0.89
N ASN A 365 8.34 37.18 1.24
CA ASN A 365 8.38 38.35 0.37
C ASN A 365 9.81 38.52 -0.18
N PRO A 366 10.03 38.25 -1.48
CA PRO A 366 11.37 38.31 -2.08
C PRO A 366 11.95 39.73 -2.15
N VAL A 367 11.11 40.77 -2.06
CA VAL A 367 11.55 42.18 -2.10
C VAL A 367 12.13 42.61 -0.76
N THR A 368 11.50 42.22 0.34
CA THR A 368 11.91 42.62 1.70
C THR A 368 12.68 41.54 2.46
N ASN A 369 12.83 40.33 1.88
CA ASN A 369 13.33 39.13 2.54
C ASN A 369 12.60 38.83 3.88
N SER A 370 11.30 39.10 3.95
CA SER A 370 10.52 38.91 5.17
C SER A 370 9.67 37.65 5.12
N LEU A 371 9.54 36.97 6.26
CA LEU A 371 8.74 35.76 6.47
C LEU A 371 7.53 36.08 7.36
N THR A 372 6.33 35.69 6.93
CA THR A 372 5.10 35.89 7.74
C THR A 372 4.25 34.62 7.77
N GLU A 373 3.65 34.30 8.92
CA GLU A 373 2.72 33.17 9.01
C GLU A 373 1.50 33.43 8.15
N LEU A 374 1.20 32.47 7.28
CA LEU A 374 -0.02 32.47 6.49
C LEU A 374 -1.12 31.69 7.22
N LEU A 375 -0.82 30.46 7.62
CA LEU A 375 -1.71 29.60 8.39
C LEU A 375 -0.90 28.52 9.13
N ALA A 376 -1.58 27.83 10.04
CA ALA A 376 -1.00 26.72 10.78
C ALA A 376 -2.08 25.65 11.05
N LYS A 377 -1.69 24.37 11.00
CA LYS A 377 -2.57 23.20 11.05
C LYS A 377 -2.12 22.19 12.11
N ASP A 378 -3.08 21.72 12.90
CA ASP A 378 -2.90 20.54 13.73
C ASP A 378 -2.87 19.30 12.83
N VAL A 379 -1.73 18.62 12.83
CA VAL A 379 -1.48 17.40 12.08
C VAL A 379 -1.30 16.20 13.01
N GLY A 380 -1.66 16.30 14.29
CA GLY A 380 -1.56 15.22 15.27
C GLY A 380 -0.44 15.44 16.30
N ALA A 381 -0.35 14.50 17.26
CA ALA A 381 0.43 14.63 18.49
C ALA A 381 1.95 14.37 18.36
N SER A 382 2.42 13.96 17.19
CA SER A 382 3.82 13.55 16.94
C SER A 382 4.60 14.57 16.11
N ARG A 383 5.92 14.61 16.31
CA ARG A 383 6.86 15.45 15.57
C ARG A 383 6.74 15.24 14.05
N VAL A 384 6.79 16.32 13.28
CA VAL A 384 6.81 16.28 11.81
C VAL A 384 8.26 16.16 11.31
N ASN A 385 8.63 14.97 10.83
CA ASN A 385 10.00 14.65 10.43
C ASN A 385 10.30 15.01 8.98
N GLY A 386 9.29 15.06 8.11
CA GLY A 386 9.45 15.32 6.69
C GLY A 386 8.22 15.97 6.09
N ILE A 387 8.44 16.86 5.13
CA ILE A 387 7.40 17.55 4.37
C ILE A 387 7.89 17.62 2.93
N HIS A 388 6.98 17.45 1.96
CA HIS A 388 7.28 17.73 0.57
C HIS A 388 6.04 18.21 -0.19
N TRP A 389 6.21 19.27 -0.97
CA TRP A 389 5.21 19.71 -1.94
C TRP A 389 5.21 18.77 -3.15
N ASN A 390 4.04 18.61 -3.78
CA ASN A 390 3.96 18.08 -5.14
C ASN A 390 4.44 19.15 -6.14
N SER A 391 4.64 18.79 -7.41
CA SER A 391 5.31 19.65 -8.41
C SER A 391 4.56 20.95 -8.74
N ASP A 392 3.23 20.97 -8.61
CA ASP A 392 2.41 22.16 -8.85
C ASP A 392 2.21 23.03 -7.59
N GLY A 393 2.48 22.47 -6.41
CA GLY A 393 2.34 23.12 -5.11
C GLY A 393 0.89 23.14 -4.56
N ASN A 394 -0.03 22.41 -5.18
CA ASN A 394 -1.40 22.30 -4.66
C ASN A 394 -1.50 21.32 -3.50
N GLU A 395 -0.51 20.46 -3.28
CA GLU A 395 -0.57 19.40 -2.27
C GLU A 395 0.72 19.25 -1.48
N ILE A 396 0.55 18.81 -0.23
CA ILE A 396 1.64 18.63 0.73
C ILE A 396 1.53 17.24 1.34
N ALA A 397 2.58 16.45 1.19
CA ALA A 397 2.77 15.24 1.96
C ALA A 397 3.51 15.57 3.26
N VAL A 398 3.01 15.04 4.37
CA VAL A 398 3.52 15.30 5.72
C VAL A 398 3.75 13.97 6.40
N VAL A 399 4.96 13.75 6.93
CA VAL A 399 5.30 12.54 7.67
C VAL A 399 5.75 12.82 9.10
N GLN A 400 5.36 11.94 10.01
CA GLN A 400 5.53 12.13 11.45
C GLN A 400 6.28 10.97 12.12
N SER A 401 6.79 11.24 13.32
CA SER A 401 7.19 10.18 14.25
C SER A 401 5.98 9.33 14.66
N THR A 402 6.25 8.12 15.10
CA THR A 402 5.28 7.10 15.53
C THR A 402 4.17 7.74 16.36
N GLY A 403 2.92 7.45 16.02
CA GLY A 403 1.77 8.08 16.64
C GLY A 403 0.47 7.47 16.11
N ILE A 404 -0.46 8.35 15.71
CA ILE A 404 -1.71 7.97 15.07
C ILE A 404 -1.67 8.59 13.68
N LEU A 405 -1.55 7.74 12.65
CA LEU A 405 -1.57 8.10 11.22
C LEU A 405 -0.36 8.97 10.83
N GLU A 406 0.78 8.33 10.55
CA GLU A 406 2.08 9.00 10.37
C GLU A 406 2.28 9.65 9.00
N LEU A 407 1.57 9.24 7.95
CA LEU A 407 1.60 9.90 6.64
C LEU A 407 0.26 10.60 6.43
N LYS A 408 0.30 11.90 6.09
CA LYS A 408 -0.88 12.72 5.83
C LYS A 408 -0.70 13.50 4.55
N LEU A 409 -1.78 13.59 3.78
CA LEU A 409 -1.83 14.34 2.54
C LEU A 409 -2.84 15.49 2.67
N TYR A 410 -2.39 16.70 2.36
CA TYR A 410 -3.23 17.90 2.39
C TYR A 410 -3.29 18.56 1.02
N SER A 411 -4.46 19.04 0.64
CA SER A 411 -4.57 20.08 -0.40
C SER A 411 -4.39 21.45 0.22
N PHE A 412 -3.66 22.31 -0.49
CA PHE A 412 -3.39 23.70 -0.16
C PHE A 412 -4.11 24.62 -1.14
N ASN A 413 -4.83 25.60 -0.60
CA ASN A 413 -5.44 26.66 -1.40
C ASN A 413 -4.84 28.00 -1.01
N ALA A 414 -4.02 28.57 -1.89
CA ALA A 414 -3.41 29.89 -1.65
C ALA A 414 -4.41 31.05 -1.74
N GLY A 415 -5.44 30.94 -2.59
CA GLY A 415 -6.45 31.98 -2.80
C GLY A 415 -7.36 32.19 -1.58
N ILE A 416 -7.66 31.09 -0.88
CA ILE A 416 -8.28 31.09 0.45
C ILE A 416 -7.38 30.23 1.34
N PRO A 417 -6.39 30.83 2.03
CA PRO A 417 -5.38 30.10 2.80
C PRO A 417 -5.99 29.03 3.70
N SER A 418 -5.93 27.79 3.23
CA SER A 418 -6.52 26.64 3.91
C SER A 418 -5.78 25.35 3.56
N LEU A 419 -5.80 24.42 4.51
CA LEU A 419 -5.32 23.06 4.34
C LEU A 419 -6.47 22.08 4.61
N THR A 420 -6.82 21.31 3.59
CA THR A 420 -7.86 20.28 3.65
C THR A 420 -7.19 18.92 3.59
N LEU A 421 -7.41 18.08 4.61
CA LEU A 421 -6.91 16.71 4.63
C LEU A 421 -7.58 15.94 3.48
N LEU A 422 -6.77 15.33 2.63
CA LEU A 422 -7.21 14.48 1.53
C LEU A 422 -7.21 13.01 1.96
N ASP A 423 -6.12 12.56 2.58
CA ASP A 423 -5.98 11.18 3.06
C ASP A 423 -4.93 11.08 4.18
N ASP A 424 -4.96 9.99 4.95
CA ASP A 424 -3.96 9.65 5.94
C ASP A 424 -3.73 8.14 6.07
N VAL A 425 -2.51 7.76 6.45
CA VAL A 425 -2.08 6.36 6.51
C VAL A 425 -1.39 6.06 7.84
N LEU A 426 -1.79 4.96 8.47
CA LEU A 426 -1.13 4.40 9.65
C LEU A 426 0.04 3.53 9.19
N VAL A 427 1.26 3.97 9.50
CA VAL A 427 2.51 3.24 9.20
C VAL A 427 2.98 2.45 10.43
N SER A 428 2.62 2.90 11.64
CA SER A 428 2.99 2.26 12.92
C SER A 428 4.50 2.25 13.22
N ALA A 429 5.25 3.24 12.70
CA ALA A 429 6.67 3.42 12.94
C ALA A 429 7.08 4.90 12.69
N ASP A 430 8.31 5.27 13.05
CA ASP A 430 8.83 6.60 12.74
C ASP A 430 9.02 6.73 11.24
N VAL A 431 8.37 7.72 10.61
CA VAL A 431 8.61 8.03 9.20
C VAL A 431 9.55 9.23 9.14
N LEU A 432 10.75 9.05 8.60
CA LEU A 432 11.86 10.01 8.68
C LEU A 432 12.02 10.89 7.44
N GLY A 433 11.41 10.51 6.32
CA GLY A 433 11.48 11.28 5.07
C GLY A 433 10.32 10.93 4.15
N VAL A 434 9.95 11.89 3.30
CA VAL A 434 8.86 11.76 2.32
C VAL A 434 9.24 12.49 1.05
N ARG A 435 9.03 11.90 -0.12
CA ARG A 435 9.26 12.58 -1.40
C ARG A 435 8.19 12.22 -2.42
N TRP A 436 7.64 13.26 -3.04
CA TRP A 436 6.89 13.09 -4.27
C TRP A 436 7.83 12.69 -5.41
N SER A 437 7.35 11.79 -6.26
CA SER A 437 7.89 11.62 -7.60
C SER A 437 7.63 12.88 -8.42
N HIS A 438 8.49 13.17 -9.40
CA HIS A 438 8.44 14.39 -10.21
C HIS A 438 7.24 14.46 -11.15
N ASP A 439 6.56 13.33 -11.40
CA ASP A 439 5.32 13.27 -12.17
C ASP A 439 4.06 13.31 -11.28
N ASP A 440 4.24 13.50 -9.97
CA ASP A 440 3.21 13.53 -8.93
C ASP A 440 2.34 12.26 -8.85
N ASN A 441 2.73 11.15 -9.46
CA ASN A 441 1.93 9.91 -9.41
C ASN A 441 2.19 9.07 -8.16
N PHE A 442 3.35 9.26 -7.52
CA PHE A 442 3.80 8.45 -6.40
C PHE A 442 4.42 9.29 -5.27
N ILE A 443 4.29 8.77 -4.05
CA ILE A 443 4.93 9.26 -2.85
C ILE A 443 5.76 8.13 -2.25
N GLY A 444 7.05 8.37 -2.10
CA GLY A 444 7.95 7.47 -1.37
C GLY A 444 8.14 7.94 0.07
N ILE A 445 8.12 7.02 1.03
CA ILE A 445 8.44 7.30 2.43
C ILE A 445 9.58 6.42 2.95
N ALA A 446 10.42 7.02 3.81
CA ALA A 446 11.51 6.37 4.52
C ALA A 446 11.07 6.04 5.96
N VAL A 447 10.93 4.75 6.27
CA VAL A 447 10.42 4.27 7.55
C VAL A 447 11.55 3.72 8.42
N SER A 448 11.56 4.13 9.68
CA SER A 448 12.51 3.76 10.71
C SER A 448 11.86 2.90 11.77
N ASN A 449 12.20 1.62 11.76
CA ASN A 449 11.86 0.66 12.78
C ASN A 449 13.11 -0.17 13.08
N ASN A 450 13.60 -0.14 14.32
CA ASN A 450 14.92 -0.70 14.70
C ASN A 450 15.16 -2.14 14.20
N VAL A 451 14.09 -2.89 13.94
CA VAL A 451 14.09 -4.13 13.16
C VAL A 451 12.92 -4.07 12.16
N GLY A 452 13.18 -4.28 10.87
CA GLY A 452 12.16 -4.22 9.82
C GLY A 452 11.81 -2.78 9.41
N SER A 453 12.83 -1.94 9.25
CA SER A 453 12.69 -0.63 8.60
C SER A 453 12.25 -0.81 7.15
N LYS A 454 11.61 0.19 6.56
CA LYS A 454 10.98 0.00 5.25
C LYS A 454 11.16 1.20 4.34
N ILE A 455 11.16 0.93 3.06
CA ILE A 455 10.88 1.89 2.01
C ILE A 455 9.45 1.56 1.58
N MET A 456 8.56 2.54 1.56
CA MET A 456 7.18 2.31 1.11
C MET A 456 6.81 3.31 0.03
N ILE A 457 6.17 2.83 -1.04
CA ILE A 457 5.65 3.65 -2.13
C ILE A 457 4.13 3.64 -2.08
N TYR A 458 3.55 4.82 -2.20
CA TYR A 458 2.11 5.02 -2.35
C TYR A 458 1.86 5.66 -3.71
N GLN A 459 0.86 5.19 -4.43
CA GLN A 459 0.33 5.86 -5.59
C GLN A 459 -0.60 6.96 -5.12
N TYR A 460 -0.26 8.19 -5.47
CA TYR A 460 -1.17 9.31 -5.37
C TYR A 460 -2.16 9.23 -6.52
N GLY A 461 -3.43 9.41 -6.20
CA GLY A 461 -4.42 9.68 -7.22
C GLY A 461 -5.79 9.46 -6.69
N ILE A 462 -6.48 8.52 -7.31
CA ILE A 462 -7.88 8.27 -7.05
C ILE A 462 -7.98 7.15 -6.02
N ALA A 463 -8.64 7.42 -4.89
CA ALA A 463 -9.10 6.33 -4.03
C ALA A 463 -10.02 5.49 -4.90
N SER A 464 -9.60 4.26 -5.19
CA SER A 464 -10.48 3.20 -5.65
C SER A 464 -10.84 2.41 -4.41
N PRO A 465 -11.72 2.91 -3.52
CA PRO A 465 -12.12 2.18 -2.32
C PRO A 465 -12.50 0.76 -2.73
N SER A 466 -11.71 -0.21 -2.30
CA SER A 466 -12.03 -1.62 -2.48
C SER A 466 -13.23 -1.90 -1.61
N SER A 467 -14.34 -2.35 -2.20
CA SER A 467 -15.42 -2.91 -1.42
C SER A 467 -14.91 -4.13 -0.66
N TYR A 468 -15.41 -4.34 0.55
CA TYR A 468 -15.10 -5.55 1.29
C TYR A 468 -16.34 -6.28 1.77
N ILE A 469 -16.18 -7.59 1.97
CA ILE A 469 -17.10 -8.42 2.72
C ILE A 469 -16.40 -8.95 3.97
N SER A 470 -17.10 -8.99 5.10
CA SER A 470 -16.62 -9.60 6.35
C SER A 470 -17.68 -10.54 6.88
N ASP A 471 -17.29 -11.77 7.26
CA ASP A 471 -18.19 -12.74 7.90
C ASP A 471 -19.51 -12.91 7.16
N LEU A 472 -19.44 -12.93 5.82
CA LEU A 472 -20.60 -12.91 4.92
C LEU A 472 -20.60 -14.14 4.02
N CYS A 473 -21.77 -14.75 3.84
CA CYS A 473 -22.01 -15.65 2.72
C CYS A 473 -22.75 -14.92 1.59
N LEU A 474 -22.03 -14.56 0.52
CA LEU A 474 -22.59 -13.97 -0.68
C LEU A 474 -23.09 -15.09 -1.62
N LYS A 475 -24.40 -15.13 -1.88
CA LYS A 475 -25.01 -16.10 -2.79
C LYS A 475 -25.30 -15.51 -4.15
N LEU A 476 -24.72 -16.10 -5.20
CA LEU A 476 -25.01 -15.72 -6.57
C LEU A 476 -26.34 -16.33 -7.02
N ASN A 477 -27.09 -15.61 -7.85
CA ASN A 477 -28.32 -16.10 -8.47
C ASN A 477 -28.34 -15.86 -9.99
N SER A 478 -27.16 -15.56 -10.54
CA SER A 478 -26.88 -15.35 -11.95
C SER A 478 -25.36 -15.48 -12.16
N ASN A 479 -24.91 -15.51 -13.42
CA ASN A 479 -23.49 -15.37 -13.73
C ASN A 479 -23.05 -13.93 -13.46
N VAL A 480 -22.01 -13.76 -12.65
CA VAL A 480 -21.57 -12.46 -12.16
C VAL A 480 -20.13 -12.17 -12.58
N GLU A 481 -19.91 -11.00 -13.17
CA GLU A 481 -18.57 -10.45 -13.40
C GLU A 481 -18.17 -9.51 -12.25
N LEU A 482 -17.00 -9.73 -11.66
CA LEU A 482 -16.39 -8.85 -10.69
C LEU A 482 -15.59 -7.77 -11.42
N LYS A 483 -16.06 -6.53 -11.40
CA LYS A 483 -15.45 -5.42 -12.16
C LYS A 483 -14.25 -4.79 -11.46
N LYS A 484 -14.11 -4.98 -10.15
CA LYS A 484 -13.10 -4.33 -9.29
C LYS A 484 -12.63 -5.28 -8.20
N PRO A 485 -11.47 -5.02 -7.55
CA PRO A 485 -11.04 -5.80 -6.40
C PRO A 485 -12.10 -5.87 -5.30
N LEU A 486 -12.25 -7.07 -4.72
CA LEU A 486 -13.08 -7.36 -3.56
C LEU A 486 -12.21 -7.95 -2.45
N THR A 487 -12.17 -7.29 -1.31
CA THR A 487 -11.42 -7.74 -0.13
C THR A 487 -12.31 -8.55 0.80
N CYS A 488 -11.79 -9.63 1.36
CA CYS A 488 -12.50 -10.54 2.25
C CYS A 488 -11.84 -10.56 3.63
N TYR A 489 -12.62 -10.23 4.66
CA TYR A 489 -12.24 -10.32 6.07
C TYR A 489 -13.01 -11.43 6.78
N GLY A 490 -12.46 -11.89 7.90
CA GLY A 490 -13.09 -12.89 8.75
C GLY A 490 -13.36 -14.18 7.98
N ILE A 491 -14.49 -14.83 8.27
CA ILE A 491 -14.88 -16.07 7.58
C ILE A 491 -15.96 -15.75 6.53
N SER A 492 -15.52 -15.50 5.29
CA SER A 492 -16.40 -15.14 4.19
C SER A 492 -16.55 -16.27 3.17
N CYS A 493 -17.67 -16.28 2.45
CA CYS A 493 -18.00 -17.28 1.44
C CYS A 493 -18.65 -16.63 0.22
N ILE A 494 -18.26 -17.05 -0.98
CA ILE A 494 -19.02 -16.81 -2.22
C ILE A 494 -19.58 -18.16 -2.66
N ASP A 495 -20.89 -18.34 -2.53
CA ASP A 495 -21.60 -19.53 -3.00
C ASP A 495 -22.24 -19.22 -4.35
N GLY A 496 -21.66 -19.78 -5.42
CA GLY A 496 -22.13 -19.54 -6.77
C GLY A 496 -23.45 -20.22 -7.09
N GLN A 497 -23.92 -21.18 -6.28
CA GLN A 497 -25.15 -21.95 -6.55
C GLN A 497 -25.20 -22.56 -7.98
N GLY A 498 -24.04 -22.87 -8.56
CA GLY A 498 -23.86 -23.38 -9.92
C GLY A 498 -23.57 -22.32 -10.99
N TYR A 499 -23.66 -21.02 -10.65
CA TYR A 499 -23.32 -19.91 -11.54
C TYR A 499 -21.82 -19.62 -11.59
N SER A 500 -21.40 -18.80 -12.56
CA SER A 500 -20.02 -18.36 -12.69
C SER A 500 -19.72 -17.07 -11.94
N LEU A 501 -18.50 -16.99 -11.41
CA LEU A 501 -17.84 -15.75 -11.01
C LEU A 501 -16.69 -15.48 -12.00
N ASP A 502 -16.79 -14.39 -12.74
CA ASP A 502 -15.80 -13.95 -13.72
C ASP A 502 -14.95 -12.81 -13.13
N LEU A 503 -13.61 -12.98 -13.07
CA LEU A 503 -12.71 -11.93 -12.58
C LEU A 503 -12.36 -10.87 -13.63
N GLY A 504 -12.77 -11.05 -14.89
CA GLY A 504 -12.55 -10.09 -15.97
C GLY A 504 -11.08 -9.65 -16.11
N VAL A 505 -10.88 -8.37 -16.46
CA VAL A 505 -9.53 -7.77 -16.59
C VAL A 505 -9.08 -7.09 -15.29
N SER A 506 -10.02 -6.60 -14.48
CA SER A 506 -9.77 -5.75 -13.30
C SER A 506 -10.34 -6.29 -11.99
N GLY A 507 -11.05 -7.42 -12.02
CA GLY A 507 -11.54 -8.08 -10.82
C GLY A 507 -10.43 -8.85 -10.12
N SER A 508 -10.41 -8.78 -8.80
CA SER A 508 -9.52 -9.62 -7.99
C SER A 508 -10.16 -9.95 -6.65
N LEU A 509 -9.83 -11.11 -6.10
CA LEU A 509 -10.21 -11.53 -4.75
C LEU A 509 -8.99 -11.42 -3.84
N ILE A 510 -9.12 -10.60 -2.79
CA ILE A 510 -8.05 -10.33 -1.83
C ILE A 510 -8.48 -10.90 -0.48
N ILE A 511 -7.68 -11.78 0.10
CA ILE A 511 -7.96 -12.40 1.41
C ILE A 511 -7.05 -11.71 2.44
N SER A 512 -7.66 -11.06 3.42
CA SER A 512 -6.92 -10.34 4.47
C SER A 512 -6.20 -11.29 5.43
N ALA A 513 -5.30 -10.74 6.24
CA ALA A 513 -4.70 -11.43 7.38
C ALA A 513 -5.79 -12.04 8.30
N ASP A 514 -5.47 -13.21 8.85
CA ASP A 514 -6.31 -14.04 9.73
C ASP A 514 -7.70 -14.33 9.16
N SER A 515 -7.87 -14.27 7.82
CA SER A 515 -9.16 -14.38 7.15
C SER A 515 -9.23 -15.61 6.23
N CYS A 516 -10.46 -16.07 6.00
CA CYS A 516 -10.76 -17.20 5.15
C CYS A 516 -11.82 -16.83 4.10
N LEU A 517 -11.54 -17.15 2.84
CA LEU A 517 -12.50 -17.06 1.74
C LEU A 517 -12.84 -18.45 1.21
N CYS A 518 -14.11 -18.85 1.31
CA CYS A 518 -14.63 -20.06 0.68
C CYS A 518 -15.27 -19.74 -0.68
N LEU A 519 -14.76 -20.34 -1.75
CA LEU A 519 -15.37 -20.30 -3.08
C LEU A 519 -16.10 -21.61 -3.32
N LYS A 520 -17.43 -21.56 -3.33
CA LYS A 520 -18.28 -22.75 -3.25
C LYS A 520 -19.26 -22.86 -4.41
N ASN A 521 -19.45 -24.07 -4.93
CA ASN A 521 -20.46 -24.40 -5.96
C ASN A 521 -20.43 -23.46 -7.16
N LEU A 522 -19.25 -23.16 -7.73
CA LEU A 522 -19.14 -22.12 -8.75
C LEU A 522 -18.13 -22.44 -9.84
N ASN A 523 -18.34 -21.79 -10.99
CA ASN A 523 -17.35 -21.75 -12.07
C ASN A 523 -16.56 -20.45 -11.95
N LEU A 524 -15.29 -20.54 -11.56
CA LEU A 524 -14.39 -19.42 -11.43
C LEU A 524 -13.60 -19.27 -12.74
N ILE A 525 -13.79 -18.14 -13.43
CA ILE A 525 -13.20 -17.93 -14.75
C ILE A 525 -12.28 -16.71 -14.78
N ASN A 526 -11.35 -16.71 -15.75
CA ASN A 526 -10.33 -15.69 -15.94
C ASN A 526 -9.32 -15.57 -14.79
N ILE A 527 -8.83 -16.71 -14.27
CA ILE A 527 -7.69 -16.69 -13.34
C ILE A 527 -6.39 -16.36 -14.08
N ALA A 528 -5.69 -15.32 -13.63
CA ALA A 528 -4.49 -14.74 -14.23
C ALA A 528 -3.74 -13.82 -13.24
N GLY A 529 -2.42 -13.64 -13.40
CA GLY A 529 -1.61 -12.76 -12.53
C GLY A 529 -1.78 -13.08 -11.05
N THR A 530 -1.97 -12.07 -10.21
CA THR A 530 -2.25 -12.21 -8.75
C THR A 530 -3.71 -11.86 -8.41
N ASN A 531 -4.64 -12.17 -9.32
CA ASN A 531 -6.05 -11.81 -9.16
C ASN A 531 -6.77 -12.62 -8.08
N ILE A 532 -6.14 -13.65 -7.51
CA ILE A 532 -6.52 -14.24 -6.23
C ILE A 532 -5.28 -14.31 -5.36
N ARG A 533 -5.30 -13.63 -4.20
CA ARG A 533 -4.14 -13.56 -3.30
C ARG A 533 -4.54 -13.41 -1.83
N GLY A 534 -3.74 -14.01 -0.95
CA GLY A 534 -3.67 -13.62 0.46
C GLY A 534 -2.81 -12.37 0.65
N LEU A 535 -3.00 -11.67 1.77
CA LEU A 535 -2.12 -10.55 2.16
C LEU A 535 -0.95 -11.01 3.05
N ASP A 536 -1.04 -12.20 3.64
CA ASP A 536 0.00 -12.79 4.50
C ASP A 536 -0.13 -14.33 4.61
N GLU A 537 0.73 -14.93 5.43
CA GLU A 537 0.79 -16.37 5.69
C GLU A 537 -0.42 -16.96 6.43
N SER A 538 -1.21 -16.12 7.10
CA SER A 538 -2.39 -16.54 7.86
C SER A 538 -3.67 -16.58 7.00
N SER A 539 -3.63 -15.96 5.82
CA SER A 539 -4.71 -15.92 4.84
C SER A 539 -5.05 -17.32 4.30
N LYS A 540 -6.34 -17.63 4.12
CA LYS A 540 -6.80 -18.97 3.66
C LYS A 540 -7.85 -18.91 2.54
N LEU A 541 -7.58 -19.62 1.44
CA LEU A 541 -8.54 -19.89 0.38
C LEU A 541 -9.09 -21.33 0.51
N ILE A 542 -10.42 -21.49 0.52
CA ILE A 542 -11.07 -22.81 0.45
C ILE A 542 -11.78 -22.94 -0.90
N LEU A 543 -11.47 -23.98 -1.65
CA LEU A 543 -12.22 -24.37 -2.85
C LEU A 543 -13.20 -25.49 -2.49
N SER A 544 -14.49 -25.28 -2.76
CA SER A 544 -15.54 -26.27 -2.44
C SER A 544 -16.50 -26.53 -3.60
N ASN A 545 -16.37 -27.67 -4.28
CA ASN A 545 -17.17 -27.97 -5.47
C ASN A 545 -17.07 -26.87 -6.54
N ALA A 546 -15.84 -26.42 -6.81
CA ALA A 546 -15.53 -25.36 -7.76
C ALA A 546 -14.84 -25.89 -9.03
N ILE A 547 -15.14 -25.25 -10.16
CA ILE A 547 -14.39 -25.42 -11.41
C ILE A 547 -13.60 -24.14 -11.64
N VAL A 548 -12.26 -24.23 -11.66
CA VAL A 548 -11.35 -23.09 -11.80
C VAL A 548 -10.71 -23.11 -13.18
N LEU A 549 -10.95 -22.08 -13.99
CA LEU A 549 -10.40 -21.90 -15.32
C LEU A 549 -9.21 -20.92 -15.30
N VAL A 550 -8.01 -21.49 -15.36
CA VAL A 550 -6.73 -20.77 -15.44
C VAL A 550 -6.51 -20.33 -16.87
N SER A 551 -6.68 -19.04 -17.13
CA SER A 551 -6.75 -18.47 -18.49
C SER A 551 -5.44 -17.82 -18.94
N ASN A 552 -4.56 -17.48 -18.01
CA ASN A 552 -3.18 -17.06 -18.22
C ASN A 552 -2.34 -17.52 -17.03
N GLU A 553 -1.02 -17.34 -17.09
CA GLU A 553 -0.16 -17.59 -15.92
C GLU A 553 -0.69 -16.83 -14.70
N ALA A 554 -0.86 -17.56 -13.60
CA ALA A 554 -1.41 -17.05 -12.36
C ALA A 554 -0.56 -17.50 -11.17
N THR A 555 -0.61 -16.72 -10.10
CA THR A 555 0.09 -16.97 -8.85
C THR A 555 -0.82 -16.63 -7.67
N PHE A 556 -0.99 -17.60 -6.78
CA PHE A 556 -1.47 -17.34 -5.42
C PHE A 556 -0.22 -17.16 -4.55
N SER A 557 0.04 -15.93 -4.10
CA SER A 557 1.35 -15.51 -3.59
C SER A 557 1.59 -15.79 -2.11
N GLU A 558 0.54 -15.81 -1.29
CA GLU A 558 0.62 -15.82 0.17
C GLU A 558 -0.55 -16.62 0.77
N GLY A 559 -0.30 -17.37 1.84
CA GLY A 559 -1.32 -18.09 2.61
C GLY A 559 -1.43 -19.59 2.30
N ALA A 560 -2.62 -20.15 2.54
CA ALA A 560 -2.92 -21.58 2.36
C ALA A 560 -4.15 -21.81 1.47
N ILE A 561 -4.13 -22.92 0.71
CA ILE A 561 -5.26 -23.37 -0.12
C ILE A 561 -5.76 -24.74 0.39
N ASP A 562 -7.04 -24.79 0.73
CA ASP A 562 -7.74 -25.99 1.19
C ASP A 562 -8.75 -26.48 0.15
N ILE A 563 -8.80 -27.80 -0.05
CA ILE A 563 -9.64 -28.48 -1.04
C ILE A 563 -10.72 -29.30 -0.31
N VAL A 564 -11.98 -28.90 -0.51
CA VAL A 564 -13.16 -29.52 0.08
C VAL A 564 -14.10 -29.98 -1.03
N GLN A 565 -14.70 -31.18 -0.93
CA GLN A 565 -15.47 -31.79 -2.02
C GLN A 565 -14.63 -31.90 -3.32
N LYS A 566 -15.28 -31.99 -4.48
CA LYS A 566 -14.61 -32.19 -5.76
C LYS A 566 -14.34 -30.87 -6.46
N ASN A 567 -13.08 -30.49 -6.59
CA ASN A 567 -12.65 -29.28 -7.30
C ASN A 567 -11.89 -29.64 -8.56
N LYS A 568 -12.16 -28.92 -9.65
CA LYS A 568 -11.53 -29.13 -10.95
C LYS A 568 -10.72 -27.90 -11.34
N ILE A 569 -9.43 -28.07 -11.59
CA ILE A 569 -8.57 -27.06 -12.20
C ILE A 569 -8.43 -27.38 -13.69
N THR A 570 -8.70 -26.40 -14.55
CA THR A 570 -8.71 -26.55 -16.00
C THR A 570 -8.11 -25.29 -16.66
N GLY A 571 -7.78 -25.38 -17.95
CA GLY A 571 -7.18 -24.29 -18.71
C GLY A 571 -6.00 -24.79 -19.52
N ASP A 572 -5.26 -23.87 -20.13
CA ASP A 572 -4.06 -24.14 -20.93
C ASP A 572 -2.80 -23.47 -20.35
N SER A 573 -2.94 -22.89 -19.16
CA SER A 573 -1.92 -22.08 -18.51
C SER A 573 -1.46 -22.66 -17.17
N LYS A 574 -0.51 -21.99 -16.52
CA LYS A 574 0.08 -22.40 -15.24
C LYS A 574 -0.55 -21.63 -14.08
N TRP A 575 -0.98 -22.34 -13.04
CA TRP A 575 -1.28 -21.72 -11.73
C TRP A 575 -0.21 -22.12 -10.72
N THR A 576 0.52 -21.13 -10.23
CA THR A 576 1.55 -21.28 -9.22
C THR A 576 0.95 -21.06 -7.84
N TRP A 577 1.12 -22.03 -6.95
CA TRP A 577 0.80 -21.88 -5.54
C TRP A 577 2.10 -21.66 -4.77
N LEU A 578 2.34 -20.41 -4.35
CA LEU A 578 3.41 -20.07 -3.44
C LEU A 578 2.89 -20.27 -2.01
N PHE A 579 3.46 -21.24 -1.29
CA PHE A 579 2.99 -21.60 0.06
C PHE A 579 4.00 -21.18 1.12
N ASN A 580 3.54 -20.41 2.10
CA ASN A 580 4.15 -20.33 3.43
C ASN A 580 3.28 -21.00 4.52
N GLY A 581 1.98 -21.15 4.29
CA GLY A 581 1.08 -21.97 5.11
C GLY A 581 0.99 -23.44 4.68
N SER A 582 0.23 -24.26 5.43
CA SER A 582 -0.11 -25.64 5.03
C SER A 582 -1.52 -25.73 4.45
N GLY A 583 -1.63 -26.28 3.24
CA GLY A 583 -2.89 -26.60 2.57
C GLY A 583 -3.30 -28.06 2.78
N LYS A 584 -4.61 -28.35 2.65
CA LYS A 584 -5.14 -29.69 2.88
C LYS A 584 -6.17 -30.12 1.83
N ILE A 585 -6.08 -31.37 1.37
CA ILE A 585 -7.18 -32.08 0.72
C ILE A 585 -7.95 -32.84 1.80
N TYR A 586 -9.17 -32.40 2.09
CA TYR A 586 -9.99 -32.95 3.16
C TYR A 586 -10.50 -34.37 2.83
N SER A 587 -11.06 -35.06 3.82
CA SER A 587 -11.74 -36.35 3.64
C SER A 587 -12.85 -36.23 2.58
N ASN A 588 -13.02 -37.26 1.76
CA ASN A 588 -13.99 -37.34 0.67
C ASN A 588 -13.91 -36.17 -0.33
N SER A 589 -12.73 -35.57 -0.45
CA SER A 589 -12.48 -34.42 -1.33
C SER A 589 -11.49 -34.79 -2.42
N GLU A 590 -11.61 -34.14 -3.57
CA GLU A 590 -10.81 -34.42 -4.76
C GLU A 590 -10.28 -33.12 -5.37
N LEU A 591 -8.96 -33.04 -5.55
CA LEU A 591 -8.33 -32.08 -6.44
C LEU A 591 -8.12 -32.74 -7.81
N PHE A 592 -8.85 -32.28 -8.82
CA PHE A 592 -8.78 -32.82 -10.18
C PHE A 592 -8.07 -31.85 -11.12
N LEU A 593 -6.93 -32.24 -11.68
CA LEU A 593 -6.19 -31.48 -12.68
C LEU A 593 -6.54 -31.99 -14.08
N ASP A 594 -7.17 -31.14 -14.89
CA ASP A 594 -7.60 -31.49 -16.25
C ASP A 594 -6.47 -31.38 -17.29
N ALA A 595 -6.77 -31.77 -18.52
CA ALA A 595 -5.81 -31.72 -19.62
C ALA A 595 -5.28 -30.29 -19.87
N ASN A 596 -3.99 -30.20 -20.22
CA ASN A 596 -3.26 -28.98 -20.61
C ASN A 596 -2.95 -27.96 -19.51
N VAL A 597 -3.59 -28.04 -18.34
CA VAL A 597 -3.27 -27.13 -17.23
C VAL A 597 -1.99 -27.59 -16.51
N THR A 598 -1.21 -26.62 -16.01
CA THR A 598 -0.10 -26.89 -15.10
C THR A 598 -0.41 -26.36 -13.72
N LEU A 599 -0.49 -27.24 -12.72
CA LEU A 599 -0.44 -26.82 -11.33
C LEU A 599 1.03 -26.83 -10.88
N SER A 600 1.51 -25.72 -10.34
CA SER A 600 2.88 -25.59 -9.83
C SER A 600 2.85 -25.36 -8.32
N PHE A 601 3.18 -26.39 -7.55
CA PHE A 601 3.36 -26.31 -6.11
C PHE A 601 4.77 -25.84 -5.77
N ALA A 602 4.88 -24.65 -5.20
CA ALA A 602 6.16 -24.00 -4.93
C ALA A 602 6.20 -23.40 -3.51
N PRO A 603 6.43 -24.22 -2.46
CA PRO A 603 6.66 -23.73 -1.11
C PRO A 603 7.74 -22.64 -1.05
N LEU A 604 7.57 -21.68 -0.14
CA LEU A 604 8.52 -20.62 0.22
C LEU A 604 9.34 -20.99 1.46
N ILE A 605 8.90 -22.01 2.22
CA ILE A 605 9.63 -22.57 3.37
C ILE A 605 10.14 -23.98 3.06
N ASN A 606 11.24 -24.37 3.70
CA ASN A 606 11.90 -25.68 3.55
C ASN A 606 11.07 -26.81 4.18
N SER A 607 9.92 -27.14 3.58
CA SER A 607 9.06 -28.24 3.99
C SER A 607 8.41 -28.90 2.77
N ASN A 608 8.46 -30.23 2.73
CA ASN A 608 7.78 -31.04 1.73
C ASN A 608 6.38 -31.49 2.18
N GLN A 609 5.90 -31.06 3.36
CA GLN A 609 4.63 -31.51 3.95
C GLN A 609 3.52 -30.44 3.90
N LEU A 610 3.66 -29.39 3.08
CA LEU A 610 2.70 -28.28 3.05
C LEU A 610 1.42 -28.55 2.25
N LEU A 611 1.30 -29.72 1.61
CA LEU A 611 0.04 -30.18 1.02
C LEU A 611 -0.31 -31.55 1.61
N GLU A 612 -1.23 -31.54 2.57
CA GLU A 612 -1.63 -32.74 3.31
C GLU A 612 -2.88 -33.39 2.70
N MET A 613 -2.93 -34.72 2.70
CA MET A 613 -4.18 -35.46 2.53
C MET A 613 -4.67 -35.89 3.91
N GLU A 614 -5.92 -35.59 4.24
CA GLU A 614 -6.47 -35.80 5.59
C GLU A 614 -6.49 -37.28 5.96
N ASP A 615 -7.05 -38.12 5.08
CA ASP A 615 -7.16 -39.57 5.23
C ASP A 615 -7.17 -40.32 3.88
N GLY A 616 -7.41 -41.63 3.91
CA GLY A 616 -7.44 -42.48 2.71
C GLY A 616 -8.53 -42.15 1.68
N THR A 617 -9.48 -41.28 2.02
CA THR A 617 -10.56 -40.82 1.13
C THR A 617 -10.25 -39.51 0.42
N SER A 618 -9.15 -38.84 0.76
CA SER A 618 -8.63 -37.66 0.05
C SER A 618 -8.03 -38.08 -1.29
N VAL A 619 -8.30 -37.32 -2.36
CA VAL A 619 -7.92 -37.71 -3.72
C VAL A 619 -7.22 -36.57 -4.47
N LEU A 620 -6.09 -36.90 -5.11
CA LEU A 620 -5.46 -36.09 -6.16
C LEU A 620 -5.61 -36.83 -7.49
N SER A 621 -6.28 -36.22 -8.47
CA SER A 621 -6.54 -36.81 -9.78
C SER A 621 -5.81 -36.05 -10.89
N LEU A 622 -5.01 -36.75 -11.68
CA LEU A 622 -4.35 -36.24 -12.88
C LEU A 622 -5.05 -36.77 -14.14
N ASN A 623 -5.56 -35.86 -14.97
CA ASN A 623 -6.30 -36.17 -16.19
C ASN A 623 -5.71 -35.47 -17.42
N GLY A 624 -4.42 -35.69 -17.69
CA GLY A 624 -3.72 -35.05 -18.81
C GLY A 624 -3.06 -33.72 -18.47
N GLY A 625 -3.12 -33.33 -17.20
CA GLY A 625 -2.46 -32.13 -16.68
C GLY A 625 -1.03 -32.39 -16.23
N LYS A 626 -0.34 -31.31 -15.85
CA LYS A 626 1.00 -31.36 -15.26
C LYS A 626 0.96 -30.93 -13.82
N PHE A 627 1.61 -31.71 -12.95
CA PHE A 627 1.87 -31.31 -11.57
C PHE A 627 3.36 -31.08 -11.37
N TYR A 628 3.74 -29.81 -11.22
CA TYR A 628 5.11 -29.37 -11.01
C TYR A 628 5.36 -29.07 -9.54
N VAL A 629 6.49 -29.54 -9.01
CA VAL A 629 6.93 -29.33 -7.63
C VAL A 629 8.29 -28.64 -7.64
N SER A 630 8.41 -27.52 -6.91
CA SER A 630 9.66 -26.77 -6.80
C SER A 630 10.76 -27.53 -6.04
N ASN A 631 11.92 -26.89 -5.84
CA ASN A 631 13.07 -27.43 -5.14
C ASN A 631 12.92 -27.49 -3.61
N HIS A 632 11.70 -27.42 -3.08
CA HIS A 632 11.37 -27.68 -1.67
C HIS A 632 10.63 -29.01 -1.46
N GLY A 633 10.23 -29.68 -2.55
CA GLY A 633 9.69 -31.03 -2.53
C GLY A 633 8.21 -31.14 -2.17
N LEU A 634 7.70 -32.37 -2.24
CA LEU A 634 6.32 -32.74 -1.90
C LEU A 634 6.31 -34.16 -1.35
N GLN A 635 5.67 -34.38 -0.20
CA GLN A 635 5.41 -35.68 0.36
C GLN A 635 3.90 -35.94 0.42
N LEU A 636 3.45 -36.99 -0.25
CA LEU A 636 2.04 -37.41 -0.25
C LEU A 636 1.89 -38.70 0.55
N THR A 637 1.00 -38.70 1.54
CA THR A 637 0.67 -39.85 2.40
C THR A 637 -0.85 -40.04 2.46
N LYS A 638 -1.30 -41.24 2.86
CA LYS A 638 -2.69 -41.67 3.12
C LYS A 638 -3.61 -41.77 1.90
N GLY A 639 -3.86 -40.67 1.20
CA GLY A 639 -4.96 -40.56 0.21
C GLY A 639 -4.78 -41.41 -1.05
N SER A 640 -5.39 -40.98 -2.15
CA SER A 640 -5.28 -41.63 -3.46
C SER A 640 -4.75 -40.69 -4.53
N LEU A 641 -3.74 -41.12 -5.28
CA LEU A 641 -3.29 -40.51 -6.52
C LEU A 641 -3.92 -41.25 -7.71
N ASN A 642 -4.86 -40.64 -8.41
CA ASN A 642 -5.50 -41.20 -9.58
C ASN A 642 -4.86 -40.68 -10.87
N ILE A 643 -4.46 -41.58 -11.77
CA ILE A 643 -3.90 -41.24 -13.07
C ILE A 643 -4.91 -41.67 -14.15
N ASN A 644 -5.78 -40.74 -14.54
CA ASN A 644 -6.91 -41.01 -15.44
C ASN A 644 -6.53 -40.93 -16.91
N GLN A 645 -5.58 -40.04 -17.26
CA GLN A 645 -4.99 -39.90 -18.60
C GLN A 645 -3.49 -39.64 -18.46
N THR A 646 -2.74 -39.79 -19.56
CA THR A 646 -1.29 -39.60 -19.56
C THR A 646 -0.93 -38.22 -19.04
N SER A 647 -0.24 -38.16 -17.91
CA SER A 647 0.02 -36.91 -17.16
C SER A 647 1.50 -36.81 -16.80
N ASP A 648 1.95 -35.60 -16.47
CA ASP A 648 3.33 -35.35 -16.06
C ASP A 648 3.41 -34.97 -14.57
N LEU A 649 4.33 -35.62 -13.86
CA LEU A 649 4.73 -35.26 -12.50
C LEU A 649 6.19 -34.83 -12.55
N ILE A 650 6.45 -33.57 -12.22
CA ILE A 650 7.76 -32.94 -12.41
C ILE A 650 8.27 -32.46 -11.05
N SER A 651 9.48 -32.88 -10.68
CA SER A 651 10.22 -32.34 -9.54
C SER A 651 11.43 -31.55 -10.02
N ALA A 652 11.55 -30.30 -9.55
CA ALA A 652 12.79 -29.55 -9.68
C ALA A 652 13.88 -30.01 -8.69
N GLY A 653 13.48 -30.77 -7.66
CA GLY A 653 14.39 -31.40 -6.71
C GLY A 653 15.17 -32.56 -7.32
N THR A 654 16.42 -32.71 -6.88
CA THR A 654 17.37 -33.71 -7.39
C THR A 654 17.72 -34.79 -6.37
N TRP A 655 17.11 -34.77 -5.18
CA TRP A 655 17.46 -35.60 -4.02
C TRP A 655 16.30 -35.66 -3.01
N ALA A 656 16.34 -36.61 -2.06
CA ALA A 656 15.19 -37.00 -1.26
C ALA A 656 14.50 -35.86 -0.50
N ASN A 657 15.26 -34.95 0.11
CA ASN A 657 14.69 -33.89 0.96
C ASN A 657 13.96 -32.80 0.18
N ASN A 658 14.13 -32.74 -1.14
CA ASN A 658 13.49 -31.72 -1.96
C ASN A 658 12.84 -32.24 -3.25
N GLY A 659 12.79 -33.56 -3.40
CA GLY A 659 12.08 -34.24 -4.48
C GLY A 659 10.65 -34.57 -4.11
N ILE A 660 10.02 -35.44 -4.90
CA ILE A 660 8.70 -35.96 -4.59
C ILE A 660 8.84 -37.28 -3.82
N ILE A 661 8.06 -37.44 -2.75
CA ILE A 661 8.04 -38.64 -1.91
C ILE A 661 6.61 -39.17 -1.84
N PHE A 662 6.42 -40.44 -2.14
CA PHE A 662 5.17 -41.16 -1.88
C PHE A 662 5.31 -42.01 -0.62
N GLY A 663 4.45 -41.77 0.36
CA GLY A 663 4.46 -42.44 1.66
C GLY A 663 5.49 -41.86 2.65
N ASN A 664 5.47 -42.40 3.87
CA ASN A 664 6.34 -42.01 4.99
C ASN A 664 6.95 -43.21 5.74
N GLY A 665 6.82 -44.42 5.19
CA GLY A 665 7.27 -45.64 5.86
C GLY A 665 6.30 -46.21 6.91
N ILE A 666 5.12 -45.62 7.10
CA ILE A 666 4.06 -46.10 8.00
C ILE A 666 2.92 -46.70 7.18
N GLU A 667 2.63 -47.98 7.37
CA GLU A 667 1.65 -48.74 6.57
C GLU A 667 0.23 -48.13 6.62
N SER A 668 -0.20 -47.59 7.77
CA SER A 668 -1.50 -46.94 7.91
C SER A 668 -1.63 -45.63 7.13
N ASP A 669 -0.49 -45.05 6.70
CA ASP A 669 -0.40 -43.78 5.99
C ASP A 669 0.01 -43.99 4.53
N ASN A 670 -0.14 -45.21 3.99
CA ASN A 670 0.21 -45.51 2.61
C ASN A 670 -0.61 -44.63 1.65
N LEU A 671 0.07 -44.08 0.63
CA LEU A 671 -0.58 -43.48 -0.53
C LEU A 671 -1.04 -44.59 -1.47
N ASN A 672 -2.30 -44.56 -1.88
CA ASN A 672 -2.84 -45.46 -2.91
C ASN A 672 -2.63 -44.86 -4.30
N ILE A 673 -2.06 -45.61 -5.25
CA ILE A 673 -1.85 -45.12 -6.63
C ILE A 673 -2.74 -45.88 -7.61
N ASN A 674 -3.73 -45.21 -8.19
CA ASN A 674 -4.67 -45.81 -9.15
C ASN A 674 -4.30 -45.44 -10.59
N GLY A 675 -3.50 -46.29 -11.25
CA GLY A 675 -3.04 -46.07 -12.62
C GLY A 675 -4.00 -46.59 -13.70
N LYS A 676 -4.76 -45.71 -14.36
CA LYS A 676 -5.52 -46.05 -15.60
C LYS A 676 -4.79 -45.64 -16.88
N ALA A 677 -3.75 -44.83 -16.76
CA ALA A 677 -2.90 -44.34 -17.85
C ALA A 677 -1.45 -44.16 -17.36
N ASN A 678 -0.55 -43.72 -18.25
CA ASN A 678 0.85 -43.50 -17.92
C ASN A 678 1.05 -42.24 -17.07
N LEU A 679 1.99 -42.29 -16.11
CA LEU A 679 2.49 -41.12 -15.41
C LEU A 679 3.95 -40.91 -15.82
N ASN A 680 4.24 -39.82 -16.53
CA ASN A 680 5.61 -39.45 -16.85
C ASN A 680 6.20 -38.74 -15.65
N ILE A 681 7.36 -39.20 -15.19
CA ILE A 681 8.01 -38.65 -14.00
C ILE A 681 9.34 -38.04 -14.42
N PHE A 682 9.53 -36.77 -14.07
CA PHE A 682 10.75 -36.01 -14.32
C PHE A 682 11.33 -35.52 -12.99
N GLY A 683 12.63 -35.66 -12.81
CA GLY A 683 13.32 -35.29 -11.56
C GLY A 683 13.35 -36.42 -10.53
N PHE A 684 13.50 -36.07 -9.25
CA PHE A 684 13.60 -37.04 -8.17
C PHE A 684 12.23 -37.52 -7.66
N LEU A 685 12.05 -38.85 -7.60
CA LEU A 685 10.94 -39.51 -6.93
C LEU A 685 11.47 -40.59 -5.98
N ALA A 686 10.97 -40.62 -4.75
CA ALA A 686 11.12 -41.74 -3.82
C ALA A 686 9.77 -42.33 -3.42
N SER A 687 9.78 -43.61 -3.08
CA SER A 687 8.64 -44.35 -2.57
C SER A 687 9.00 -44.97 -1.23
N GLN A 688 8.17 -44.76 -0.21
CA GLN A 688 8.32 -45.24 1.15
C GLN A 688 6.99 -45.85 1.62
N ASN A 689 6.77 -47.11 1.23
CA ASN A 689 5.51 -47.86 1.40
C ASN A 689 4.35 -47.24 0.61
N VAL A 690 4.16 -47.76 -0.60
CA VAL A 690 3.10 -47.37 -1.53
C VAL A 690 2.33 -48.61 -1.93
N GLU A 691 1.00 -48.53 -1.93
CA GLU A 691 0.13 -49.57 -2.48
C GLU A 691 -0.21 -49.17 -3.93
N ILE A 692 0.23 -49.98 -4.89
CA ILE A 692 0.06 -49.77 -6.34
C ILE A 692 -1.03 -50.68 -6.86
#